data_AF-A0A7V4J2A9-F1
#
_entry.id   AF-A0A7V4J2A9-F1
#
_cell.length_a   1.000
_cell.length_b   1.000
_cell.length_c   1.000
_cell.angle_alpha   90.00
_cell.angle_beta   90.00
_cell.angle_gamma   90.00
#
_symmetry.space_group_name_H-M   'P 1'
#
loop_
_entity.id
_entity.type
_entity.pdbx_description
1 polymer ?
#
loop_
_entity_poly.entity_id
_entity_poly.type
_entity_poly.pdbx_seq_one_letter_code
_entity_poly.pdbx_strand_id
1 'polypeptide(L)'
;MSEKKVSFIDNQVKRQSLIYSLSQSEILSFVAAKNLPSYRASQIWQWLYKHKVQTWEEMSNLPKQFKEELEQNFVIQPLKIKEVFGDKGDTQKILAELHDTETIEFVLLPSPHGRTLCISSQAGCRFNCAFCASGKSGFSRNLETGEIIGQVILSTIIWEQPPTHIVFMGIGEPLDNYENVMKAVRIINDPAGLNIGARHITISTCGIIPGILRLAEEGIQIELSVSLHASNDKTRNKLMPINKTYPLKELLATCENYSKKTKRIITFEYTLIKNLNDKPEDAANLANLLKSKMARVNLIPLSPVDEFAGSPPSEKSMKSFIYILEKQGINTTLRGNYVGRKNMNNNSTTKTASNPRKTTAKIIQQWLRTKDFSNILIPDNIADRSFVTEVVYGVIRWKRLLNWYLRQLVHGTPDKSSLPFLWVGLYQIMFMDTVADHAAVNETVEAIKDTNARKTAFVNAVLREALRRKTELKEKSQNLPLAIRLSHPDLLVQRWGKRFGSKKTESLCKWNNIPALVTIHPAVNRISTSEFTEKLKQVGIIPKPHPFYPDLFLELPHGIKIHDLPGYLDGLFSIQDPSTMMAIDLLNPKPGDTVLDACAAPGGKTILIAERLANTGKLIAMDFDNNRLKILNENVKRMKIPAELICADATKAKLIFKGISFNKILADVPCTNTGVIRRRPDARWNFSIQHMEKIIKMQNAILDSLADLVASNGSLVYSTCSIEAEENILLIRKWCARHHNFKLIKFVSNIPPANSMDGVFAALLQKYG
;
A
#
# COMPACT_ATOMS: atom_id res chain seq x y z
N MET A 1 -9.73 -73.16 -21.11
CA MET A 1 -9.59 -73.06 -19.64
C MET A 1 -9.63 -71.57 -19.31
N SER A 2 -10.83 -70.97 -19.23
CA SER A 2 -11.68 -70.88 -18.03
C SER A 2 -11.06 -70.00 -16.94
N GLU A 3 -11.18 -68.68 -17.09
CA GLU A 3 -11.11 -67.77 -15.94
C GLU A 3 -12.29 -66.82 -15.93
N LYS A 4 -12.89 -66.77 -14.74
CA LYS A 4 -14.21 -66.24 -14.41
C LYS A 4 -14.24 -64.72 -14.61
N LYS A 5 -15.13 -64.24 -15.50
CA LYS A 5 -15.69 -62.89 -15.40
C LYS A 5 -16.56 -62.83 -14.15
N VAL A 6 -16.02 -62.33 -13.05
CA VAL A 6 -16.84 -61.87 -11.92
C VAL A 6 -17.41 -60.52 -12.32
N SER A 7 -18.73 -60.51 -12.54
CA SER A 7 -19.54 -59.32 -12.73
C SER A 7 -19.57 -58.51 -11.43
N PHE A 8 -18.94 -57.34 -11.43
CA PHE A 8 -19.37 -56.26 -10.54
C PHE A 8 -20.41 -55.46 -11.30
N ILE A 9 -21.68 -55.76 -11.02
CA ILE A 9 -22.80 -54.84 -11.28
C ILE A 9 -22.59 -53.70 -10.29
N ASP A 10 -21.89 -52.66 -10.73
CA ASP A 10 -21.74 -51.44 -9.95
C ASP A 10 -22.98 -50.59 -10.21
N ASN A 11 -23.90 -50.60 -9.25
CA ASN A 11 -25.05 -49.68 -9.19
C ASN A 11 -24.52 -48.25 -9.01
N GLN A 12 -23.98 -47.64 -10.07
CA GLN A 12 -23.65 -46.23 -10.08
C GLN A 12 -24.95 -45.43 -10.26
N VAL A 13 -25.47 -44.91 -9.15
CA VAL A 13 -26.35 -43.75 -9.18
C VAL A 13 -25.67 -42.69 -10.06
N LYS A 14 -26.24 -42.40 -11.24
CA LYS A 14 -25.74 -41.36 -12.14
C LYS A 14 -25.71 -40.03 -11.36
N ARG A 15 -24.53 -39.61 -10.92
CA ARG A 15 -24.32 -38.28 -10.33
C ARG A 15 -24.73 -37.25 -11.38
N GLN A 16 -25.70 -36.40 -11.05
CA GLN A 16 -26.10 -35.29 -11.93
C GLN A 16 -24.91 -34.37 -12.17
N SER A 17 -24.72 -33.94 -13.42
CA SER A 17 -23.61 -33.06 -13.79
C SER A 17 -23.86 -31.64 -13.29
N LEU A 18 -22.81 -30.88 -12.99
CA LEU A 18 -22.95 -29.45 -12.69
C LEU A 18 -23.28 -28.68 -13.97
N ILE A 19 -24.30 -27.81 -13.95
CA ILE A 19 -24.62 -26.98 -15.13
C ILE A 19 -23.45 -26.07 -15.51
N TYR A 20 -22.71 -25.59 -14.50
CA TYR A 20 -21.50 -24.79 -14.66
C TYR A 20 -20.30 -25.56 -15.25
N SER A 21 -20.39 -26.89 -15.38
CA SER A 21 -19.37 -27.69 -16.08
C SER A 21 -19.51 -27.65 -17.60
N LEU A 22 -20.63 -27.14 -18.12
CA LEU A 22 -20.91 -27.11 -19.56
C LEU A 22 -20.39 -25.83 -20.23
N SER A 23 -19.79 -25.99 -21.41
CA SER A 23 -19.51 -24.89 -22.33
C SER A 23 -20.80 -24.42 -23.02
N GLN A 24 -20.76 -23.25 -23.66
CA GLN A 24 -21.90 -22.74 -24.41
C GLN A 24 -22.32 -23.71 -25.54
N SER A 25 -21.35 -24.35 -26.19
CA SER A 25 -21.61 -25.36 -27.23
C SER A 25 -22.26 -26.63 -26.66
N GLU A 26 -21.86 -27.08 -25.47
CA GLU A 26 -22.47 -28.24 -24.83
C GLU A 26 -23.89 -27.95 -24.33
N ILE A 27 -24.16 -26.74 -23.81
CA ILE A 27 -25.53 -26.32 -23.49
C ILE A 27 -26.39 -26.27 -24.76
N LEU A 28 -25.83 -25.77 -25.88
CA LEU A 28 -26.53 -25.77 -27.17
C LEU A 28 -26.84 -27.20 -27.63
N SER A 29 -25.91 -28.14 -27.51
CA SER A 29 -26.14 -29.55 -27.83
C SER A 29 -27.20 -30.18 -26.93
N PHE A 30 -27.21 -29.86 -25.63
CA PHE A 30 -28.25 -30.32 -24.70
C PHE A 30 -29.64 -29.81 -25.11
N VAL A 31 -29.77 -28.51 -25.40
CA VAL A 31 -31.01 -27.89 -25.86
C VAL A 31 -31.51 -28.52 -27.17
N ALA A 32 -30.59 -28.77 -28.11
CA ALA A 32 -30.92 -29.41 -29.39
C ALA A 32 -31.41 -30.85 -29.19
N ALA A 33 -30.78 -31.63 -28.31
CA ALA A 33 -31.19 -33.00 -28.00
C ALA A 33 -32.60 -33.10 -27.38
N LYS A 34 -33.11 -31.98 -26.83
CA LYS A 34 -34.48 -31.86 -26.31
C LYS A 34 -35.48 -31.28 -27.31
N ASN A 35 -35.07 -31.09 -28.58
CA ASN A 35 -35.87 -30.46 -29.63
C ASN A 35 -36.35 -29.05 -29.27
N LEU A 36 -35.57 -28.30 -28.48
CA LEU A 36 -35.89 -26.94 -28.09
C LEU A 36 -35.16 -25.91 -28.99
N PRO A 37 -35.71 -24.69 -29.18
CA PRO A 37 -35.07 -23.66 -29.98
C PRO A 37 -33.67 -23.27 -29.46
N SER A 38 -32.71 -23.08 -30.36
CA SER A 38 -31.30 -22.79 -30.04
C SER A 38 -31.10 -21.57 -29.13
N TYR A 39 -31.98 -20.56 -29.21
CA TYR A 39 -31.91 -19.37 -28.35
C TYR A 39 -32.07 -19.69 -26.85
N ARG A 40 -32.66 -20.85 -26.50
CA ARG A 40 -32.77 -21.30 -25.10
C ARG A 40 -31.40 -21.53 -24.46
N ALA A 41 -30.39 -21.95 -25.24
CA ALA A 41 -29.03 -22.10 -24.75
C ALA A 41 -28.44 -20.75 -24.32
N SER A 42 -28.66 -19.70 -25.12
CA SER A 42 -28.26 -18.33 -24.79
C SER A 42 -28.99 -17.79 -23.57
N GLN A 43 -30.26 -18.12 -23.39
CA GLN A 43 -31.01 -17.74 -22.19
C GLN A 43 -30.43 -18.39 -20.93
N ILE A 44 -30.17 -19.70 -20.95
CA ILE A 44 -29.52 -20.42 -19.85
C ILE A 44 -28.17 -19.76 -19.52
N TRP A 45 -27.34 -19.54 -20.54
CA TRP A 45 -26.02 -18.92 -20.35
C TRP A 45 -26.10 -17.53 -19.70
N GLN A 46 -27.03 -16.68 -20.14
CA GLN A 46 -27.25 -15.37 -19.54
C GLN A 46 -27.74 -15.46 -18.08
N TRP A 47 -28.66 -16.37 -17.78
CA TRP A 47 -29.11 -16.59 -16.41
C TRP A 47 -27.97 -17.03 -15.49
N LEU A 48 -27.10 -17.92 -15.94
CA LEU A 48 -26.00 -18.44 -15.16
C LEU A 48 -24.89 -17.41 -14.90
N TYR A 49 -24.50 -16.62 -15.91
CA TYR A 49 -23.29 -15.79 -15.84
C TYR A 49 -23.56 -14.28 -15.73
N LYS A 50 -24.65 -13.77 -16.32
CA LYS A 50 -25.05 -12.36 -16.18
C LYS A 50 -25.89 -12.15 -14.93
N HIS A 51 -26.94 -12.97 -14.78
CA HIS A 51 -27.88 -12.84 -13.66
C HIS A 51 -27.45 -13.63 -12.41
N LYS A 52 -26.63 -14.67 -12.57
CA LYS A 52 -26.03 -15.47 -11.47
C LYS A 52 -27.05 -16.09 -10.53
N VAL A 53 -28.16 -16.57 -11.11
CA VAL A 53 -29.26 -17.21 -10.38
C VAL A 53 -28.79 -18.42 -9.58
N GLN A 54 -29.44 -18.66 -8.44
CA GLN A 54 -29.12 -19.74 -7.52
C GLN A 54 -30.14 -20.88 -7.56
N THR A 55 -31.31 -20.67 -8.17
CA THR A 55 -32.32 -21.70 -8.37
C THR A 55 -32.88 -21.68 -9.81
N TRP A 56 -33.47 -22.79 -10.23
CA TRP A 56 -34.06 -22.91 -11.57
C TRP A 56 -35.28 -22.00 -11.73
N GLU A 57 -36.04 -21.78 -10.65
CA GLU A 57 -37.28 -21.00 -10.62
C GLU A 57 -37.08 -19.55 -11.08
N GLU A 58 -35.93 -18.96 -10.74
CA GLU A 58 -35.54 -17.59 -11.08
C GLU A 58 -35.45 -17.35 -12.60
N MET A 59 -35.28 -18.42 -13.39
CA MET A 59 -35.24 -18.35 -14.85
C MET A 59 -36.65 -18.16 -15.43
N SER A 60 -37.22 -16.97 -15.23
CA SER A 60 -38.63 -16.64 -15.47
C SER A 60 -39.07 -16.77 -16.93
N ASN A 61 -38.14 -16.65 -17.88
CA ASN A 61 -38.41 -16.80 -19.30
C ASN A 61 -38.32 -18.26 -19.80
N LEU A 62 -37.99 -19.23 -18.94
CA LEU A 62 -37.98 -20.65 -19.28
C LEU A 62 -39.30 -21.33 -18.89
N PRO A 63 -39.89 -22.17 -19.77
CA PRO A 63 -41.09 -22.93 -19.45
C PRO A 63 -40.90 -23.83 -18.22
N LYS A 64 -41.97 -24.04 -17.44
CA LYS A 64 -41.92 -24.88 -16.23
C LYS A 64 -41.38 -26.29 -16.50
N GLN A 65 -41.90 -26.96 -17.52
CA GLN A 65 -41.43 -28.30 -17.94
C GLN A 65 -39.94 -28.32 -18.27
N PHE A 66 -39.41 -27.24 -18.86
CA PHE A 66 -37.99 -27.18 -19.20
C PHE A 66 -37.11 -26.96 -17.95
N LYS A 67 -37.59 -26.21 -16.96
CA LYS A 67 -36.91 -26.07 -15.66
C LYS A 67 -36.85 -27.40 -14.91
N GLU A 68 -37.94 -28.17 -14.91
CA GLU A 68 -37.98 -29.53 -14.34
C GLU A 68 -36.98 -30.45 -15.05
N GLU A 69 -36.85 -30.35 -16.38
CA GLU A 69 -35.82 -31.10 -17.12
C GLU A 69 -34.39 -30.68 -16.75
N LEU A 70 -34.13 -29.39 -16.56
CA LEU A 70 -32.82 -28.92 -16.11
C LEU A 70 -32.49 -29.46 -14.71
N GLU A 71 -33.45 -29.42 -13.78
CA GLU A 71 -33.30 -29.93 -12.42
C GLU A 71 -33.08 -31.46 -12.38
N GLN A 72 -33.70 -32.20 -13.30
CA GLN A 72 -33.49 -33.65 -13.41
C GLN A 72 -32.12 -34.03 -13.96
N ASN A 73 -31.49 -33.18 -14.78
CA ASN A 73 -30.23 -33.48 -15.45
C ASN A 73 -29.01 -32.82 -14.80
N PHE A 74 -29.20 -31.69 -14.13
CA PHE A 74 -28.12 -30.86 -13.65
C PHE A 74 -28.33 -30.33 -12.24
N VAL A 75 -27.20 -30.08 -11.57
CA VAL A 75 -27.16 -29.35 -10.31
C VAL A 75 -26.73 -27.90 -10.57
N ILE A 76 -27.49 -26.95 -10.01
CA ILE A 76 -27.23 -25.51 -10.17
C ILE A 76 -26.28 -24.95 -9.10
N GLN A 77 -26.31 -25.47 -7.87
CA GLN A 77 -25.43 -25.01 -6.79
C GLN A 77 -24.22 -25.94 -6.65
N PRO A 78 -23.04 -25.58 -7.19
CA PRO A 78 -21.90 -26.49 -7.25
C PRO A 78 -21.18 -26.67 -5.91
N LEU A 79 -21.43 -25.77 -4.94
CA LEU A 79 -20.69 -25.66 -3.69
C LEU A 79 -21.62 -25.23 -2.55
N LYS A 80 -21.42 -25.79 -1.37
CA LYS A 80 -22.10 -25.38 -0.14
C LYS A 80 -21.12 -24.69 0.81
N ILE A 81 -21.41 -23.45 1.19
CA ILE A 81 -20.58 -22.73 2.17
C ILE A 81 -20.75 -23.40 3.53
N LYS A 82 -19.64 -23.86 4.12
CA LYS A 82 -19.59 -24.39 5.49
C LYS A 82 -19.26 -23.28 6.46
N GLU A 83 -18.18 -22.57 6.19
CA GLU A 83 -17.66 -21.53 7.05
C GLU A 83 -17.06 -20.39 6.24
N VAL A 84 -17.20 -19.18 6.77
CA VAL A 84 -16.58 -17.96 6.25
C VAL A 84 -15.68 -17.42 7.34
N PHE A 85 -14.38 -17.38 7.08
CA PHE A 85 -13.38 -16.82 7.97
C PHE A 85 -13.02 -15.40 7.50
N GLY A 86 -13.07 -14.43 8.41
CA GLY A 86 -12.74 -13.03 8.14
C GLY A 86 -13.96 -12.14 7.93
N ASP A 87 -13.79 -10.85 8.21
CA ASP A 87 -14.86 -9.86 8.25
C ASP A 87 -15.24 -9.38 6.84
N LYS A 88 -16.50 -8.94 6.67
CA LYS A 88 -17.01 -8.40 5.39
C LYS A 88 -16.20 -7.15 5.02
N GLY A 89 -15.57 -7.17 3.85
CA GLY A 89 -14.74 -6.06 3.34
C GLY A 89 -13.24 -6.27 3.49
N ASP A 90 -12.81 -7.26 4.26
CA ASP A 90 -11.41 -7.70 4.43
C ASP A 90 -11.11 -8.96 3.59
N THR A 91 -9.89 -9.51 3.74
CA THR A 91 -9.59 -10.83 3.18
C THR A 91 -10.45 -11.89 3.85
N GLN A 92 -11.31 -12.55 3.07
CA GLN A 92 -12.18 -13.61 3.57
C GLN A 92 -11.76 -14.95 2.98
N LYS A 93 -11.62 -15.97 3.83
CA LYS A 93 -11.37 -17.35 3.42
C LYS A 93 -12.67 -18.13 3.57
N ILE A 94 -13.09 -18.79 2.52
CA ILE A 94 -14.34 -19.55 2.47
C ILE A 94 -13.99 -21.03 2.48
N LEU A 95 -14.52 -21.77 3.45
CA LEU A 95 -14.55 -23.22 3.44
C LEU A 95 -15.85 -23.67 2.78
N ALA A 96 -15.73 -24.40 1.67
CA ALA A 96 -16.86 -24.90 0.93
C ALA A 96 -16.81 -26.43 0.83
N GLU A 97 -17.97 -27.06 0.99
CA GLU A 97 -18.20 -28.49 0.79
C GLU A 97 -18.64 -28.75 -0.65
N LEU A 98 -18.01 -29.74 -1.27
CA LEU A 98 -18.32 -30.30 -2.58
C LEU A 98 -19.46 -31.33 -2.47
N HIS A 99 -20.06 -31.73 -3.59
CA HIS A 99 -21.17 -32.70 -3.57
C HIS A 99 -20.82 -34.07 -3.00
N ASP A 100 -19.55 -34.44 -3.02
CA ASP A 100 -19.03 -35.68 -2.46
C ASP A 100 -18.42 -35.48 -1.07
N THR A 101 -18.82 -34.42 -0.35
CA THR A 101 -18.47 -34.10 1.05
C THR A 101 -17.01 -33.70 1.29
N GLU A 102 -16.15 -33.77 0.27
CA GLU A 102 -14.83 -33.17 0.30
C GLU A 102 -14.92 -31.66 0.51
N THR A 103 -13.89 -31.07 1.13
CA THR A 103 -13.86 -29.63 1.40
C THR A 103 -12.72 -28.95 0.66
N ILE A 104 -13.02 -27.78 0.11
CA ILE A 104 -12.03 -26.89 -0.49
C ILE A 104 -12.07 -25.51 0.16
N GLU A 105 -11.01 -24.76 -0.08
CA GLU A 105 -10.90 -23.39 0.39
C GLU A 105 -10.67 -22.44 -0.78
N PHE A 106 -11.32 -21.29 -0.75
CA PHE A 106 -11.00 -20.19 -1.67
C PHE A 106 -10.96 -18.88 -0.89
N VAL A 107 -10.18 -17.92 -1.39
CA VAL A 107 -9.89 -16.69 -0.64
C VAL A 107 -10.29 -15.49 -1.49
N LEU A 108 -11.10 -14.61 -0.90
CA LEU A 108 -11.51 -13.32 -1.40
C LEU A 108 -10.50 -12.30 -0.89
N LEU A 109 -9.72 -11.70 -1.79
CA LEU A 109 -8.73 -10.68 -1.45
C LEU A 109 -9.17 -9.32 -2.01
N PRO A 110 -9.91 -8.51 -1.24
CA PRO A 110 -10.15 -7.11 -1.61
C PRO A 110 -8.83 -6.34 -1.51
N SER A 111 -8.54 -5.58 -2.55
CA SER A 111 -7.40 -4.67 -2.58
C SER A 111 -7.82 -3.36 -3.24
N PRO A 112 -7.08 -2.27 -3.02
CA PRO A 112 -7.37 -1.02 -3.70
C PRO A 112 -6.99 -1.04 -5.20
N HIS A 113 -6.55 -2.17 -5.75
CA HIS A 113 -6.32 -2.39 -7.19
C HIS A 113 -7.38 -3.31 -7.83
N GLY A 114 -8.33 -3.82 -7.04
CA GLY A 114 -9.36 -4.75 -7.47
C GLY A 114 -9.63 -5.86 -6.47
N ARG A 115 -10.65 -6.68 -6.78
CA ARG A 115 -11.00 -7.90 -6.05
C ARG A 115 -10.31 -9.09 -6.70
N THR A 116 -9.35 -9.67 -5.99
CA THR A 116 -8.63 -10.88 -6.44
C THR A 116 -9.23 -12.09 -5.78
N LEU A 117 -9.66 -13.07 -6.57
CA LEU A 117 -10.17 -14.34 -6.07
C LEU A 117 -9.09 -15.42 -6.22
N CYS A 118 -8.65 -15.99 -5.09
CA CYS A 118 -7.76 -17.13 -5.06
C CYS A 118 -8.58 -18.42 -5.01
N ILE A 119 -8.53 -19.21 -6.07
CA ILE A 119 -9.36 -20.42 -6.23
C ILE A 119 -8.53 -21.70 -6.21
N SER A 120 -9.17 -22.77 -5.75
CA SER A 120 -8.66 -24.14 -5.76
C SER A 120 -8.95 -24.83 -7.09
N SER A 121 -8.06 -25.74 -7.49
CA SER A 121 -8.18 -26.60 -8.68
C SER A 121 -8.32 -28.08 -8.35
N GLN A 122 -8.02 -28.49 -7.11
CA GLN A 122 -8.12 -29.89 -6.65
C GLN A 122 -8.63 -29.93 -5.20
N ALA A 123 -9.22 -31.07 -4.80
CA ALA A 123 -9.42 -31.41 -3.40
C ALA A 123 -8.16 -32.14 -2.90
N GLY A 124 -7.33 -31.43 -2.15
CA GLY A 124 -5.97 -31.88 -1.80
C GLY A 124 -4.94 -31.66 -2.92
N CYS A 125 -3.70 -32.12 -2.76
CA CYS A 125 -2.64 -31.93 -3.76
C CYS A 125 -1.61 -33.07 -3.74
N ARG A 126 -1.30 -33.67 -4.91
CA ARG A 126 -0.42 -34.86 -5.04
C ARG A 126 1.07 -34.55 -4.86
N PHE A 127 1.48 -33.29 -5.05
CA PHE A 127 2.89 -32.93 -5.20
C PHE A 127 3.63 -32.69 -3.88
N ASN A 128 2.91 -32.72 -2.75
CA ASN A 128 3.43 -32.80 -1.39
C ASN A 128 4.64 -31.88 -1.10
N CYS A 129 4.52 -30.59 -1.44
CA CYS A 129 5.55 -29.61 -1.10
C CYS A 129 5.69 -29.48 0.43
N ALA A 130 6.92 -29.52 0.95
CA ALA A 130 7.18 -29.72 2.38
C ALA A 130 6.61 -28.61 3.29
N PHE A 131 6.51 -27.39 2.77
CA PHE A 131 6.04 -26.18 3.45
C PHE A 131 4.56 -25.87 3.15
N CYS A 132 3.83 -26.81 2.54
CA CYS A 132 2.46 -26.62 2.07
C CYS A 132 1.50 -27.60 2.79
N ALA A 133 0.65 -27.11 3.70
CA ALA A 133 -0.31 -27.98 4.41
C ALA A 133 -1.21 -28.86 3.52
N SER A 134 -1.69 -28.39 2.35
CA SER A 134 -2.51 -29.22 1.44
C SER A 134 -1.75 -30.36 0.78
N GLY A 135 -0.43 -30.27 0.69
CA GLY A 135 0.39 -31.39 0.25
C GLY A 135 0.35 -32.55 1.24
N LYS A 136 0.16 -32.25 2.53
CA LYS A 136 0.11 -33.23 3.62
C LYS A 136 -1.28 -33.81 3.86
N SER A 137 -2.34 -33.07 3.55
CA SER A 137 -3.73 -33.56 3.59
C SER A 137 -4.01 -34.69 2.58
N GLY A 138 -3.05 -34.99 1.69
CA GLY A 138 -3.23 -35.95 0.61
C GLY A 138 -3.96 -35.35 -0.59
N PHE A 139 -4.15 -36.14 -1.62
CA PHE A 139 -4.96 -35.79 -2.79
C PHE A 139 -6.17 -36.72 -2.83
N SER A 140 -7.35 -36.13 -2.95
CA SER A 140 -8.59 -36.85 -3.16
C SER A 140 -8.87 -36.92 -4.67
N ARG A 141 -9.17 -35.78 -5.30
CA ARG A 141 -9.46 -35.71 -6.75
C ARG A 141 -9.29 -34.31 -7.34
N ASN A 142 -9.36 -34.27 -8.67
CA ASN A 142 -9.50 -33.03 -9.43
C ASN A 142 -10.89 -32.41 -9.21
N LEU A 143 -10.93 -31.07 -9.16
CA LEU A 143 -12.21 -30.36 -9.23
C LEU A 143 -12.75 -30.38 -10.65
N GLU A 144 -14.06 -30.57 -10.77
CA GLU A 144 -14.77 -30.39 -12.03
C GLU A 144 -14.80 -28.92 -12.42
N THR A 145 -14.97 -28.65 -13.71
CA THR A 145 -15.11 -27.27 -14.24
C THR A 145 -16.17 -26.47 -13.47
N GLY A 146 -17.33 -27.07 -13.18
CA GLY A 146 -18.41 -26.43 -12.45
C GLY A 146 -18.08 -26.10 -10.98
N GLU A 147 -17.21 -26.88 -10.33
CA GLU A 147 -16.76 -26.60 -8.96
C GLU A 147 -15.74 -25.45 -8.94
N ILE A 148 -14.92 -25.33 -9.98
CA ILE A 148 -13.99 -24.19 -10.18
C ILE A 148 -14.80 -22.91 -10.42
N ILE A 149 -15.76 -22.95 -11.36
CA ILE A 149 -16.65 -21.82 -11.65
C ILE A 149 -17.53 -21.48 -10.44
N GLY A 150 -17.96 -22.48 -9.68
CA GLY A 150 -18.73 -22.31 -8.46
C GLY A 150 -18.08 -21.36 -7.45
N GLN A 151 -16.75 -21.43 -7.29
CA GLN A 151 -16.01 -20.52 -6.41
C GLN A 151 -16.15 -19.07 -6.88
N VAL A 152 -16.16 -18.85 -8.20
CA VAL A 152 -16.32 -17.52 -8.82
C VAL A 152 -17.74 -16.99 -8.64
N ILE A 153 -18.75 -17.84 -8.86
CA ILE A 153 -20.17 -17.47 -8.67
C ILE A 153 -20.43 -17.13 -7.20
N LEU A 154 -20.05 -18.01 -6.26
CA LEU A 154 -20.20 -17.75 -4.83
C LEU A 154 -19.47 -16.48 -4.40
N SER A 155 -18.25 -16.23 -4.90
CA SER A 155 -17.54 -14.99 -4.57
C SER A 155 -18.28 -13.74 -5.01
N THR A 156 -18.99 -13.80 -6.13
CA THR A 156 -19.76 -12.66 -6.64
C THR A 156 -20.97 -12.37 -5.78
N ILE A 157 -21.59 -13.41 -5.22
CA ILE A 157 -22.70 -13.29 -4.28
C ILE A 157 -22.19 -12.68 -2.96
N ILE A 158 -21.08 -13.19 -2.44
CA ILE A 158 -20.49 -12.72 -1.18
C ILE A 158 -20.03 -11.25 -1.27
N TRP A 159 -19.39 -10.86 -2.38
CA TRP A 159 -18.95 -9.49 -2.62
C TRP A 159 -20.05 -8.55 -3.11
N GLU A 160 -21.21 -9.08 -3.49
CA GLU A 160 -22.26 -8.35 -4.24
C GLU A 160 -21.72 -7.70 -5.54
N GLN A 161 -20.54 -8.13 -6.01
CA GLN A 161 -19.82 -7.64 -7.18
C GLN A 161 -18.87 -8.73 -7.73
N PRO A 162 -18.63 -8.81 -9.05
CA PRO A 162 -17.77 -9.83 -9.62
C PRO A 162 -16.29 -9.62 -9.25
N PRO A 163 -15.48 -10.70 -9.17
CA PRO A 163 -14.03 -10.58 -9.10
C PRO A 163 -13.48 -9.83 -10.31
N THR A 164 -12.38 -9.14 -10.09
CA THR A 164 -11.63 -8.45 -11.15
C THR A 164 -10.42 -9.25 -11.61
N HIS A 165 -9.87 -10.09 -10.73
CA HIS A 165 -8.69 -10.92 -10.97
C HIS A 165 -8.94 -12.30 -10.39
N ILE A 166 -8.41 -13.34 -11.05
CA ILE A 166 -8.49 -14.72 -10.60
C ILE A 166 -7.09 -15.31 -10.56
N VAL A 167 -6.72 -15.90 -9.43
CA VAL A 167 -5.43 -16.58 -9.27
C VAL A 167 -5.67 -18.03 -8.86
N PHE A 168 -5.13 -18.96 -9.65
CA PHE A 168 -5.14 -20.39 -9.31
C PHE A 168 -3.96 -20.68 -8.38
N MET A 169 -4.08 -20.23 -7.12
CA MET A 169 -3.10 -20.39 -6.05
C MET A 169 -3.72 -20.98 -4.77
N GLY A 170 -4.94 -21.53 -4.87
CA GLY A 170 -5.62 -22.24 -3.80
C GLY A 170 -5.09 -23.67 -3.62
N ILE A 171 -5.97 -24.59 -3.25
CA ILE A 171 -5.63 -26.01 -3.11
C ILE A 171 -5.51 -26.65 -4.49
N GLY A 172 -4.39 -27.35 -4.72
CA GLY A 172 -4.15 -28.15 -5.92
C GLY A 172 -3.04 -27.64 -6.83
N GLU A 173 -2.68 -28.45 -7.82
CA GLU A 173 -1.79 -28.10 -8.93
C GLU A 173 -2.63 -27.90 -10.20
N PRO A 174 -2.84 -26.66 -10.66
CA PRO A 174 -3.69 -26.36 -11.81
C PRO A 174 -3.30 -27.09 -13.10
N LEU A 175 -2.00 -27.28 -13.36
CA LEU A 175 -1.54 -27.94 -14.59
C LEU A 175 -1.66 -29.47 -14.55
N ASP A 176 -1.91 -30.05 -13.37
CA ASP A 176 -2.28 -31.47 -13.20
C ASP A 176 -3.79 -31.67 -13.43
N ASN A 177 -4.61 -30.64 -13.17
CA ASN A 177 -6.03 -30.59 -13.54
C ASN A 177 -6.29 -29.79 -14.83
N TYR A 178 -5.47 -30.02 -15.87
CA TYR A 178 -5.38 -29.15 -17.04
C TYR A 178 -6.73 -28.94 -17.76
N GLU A 179 -7.45 -30.01 -18.09
CA GLU A 179 -8.67 -29.90 -18.91
C GLU A 179 -9.76 -29.07 -18.22
N ASN A 180 -10.03 -29.35 -16.94
CA ASN A 180 -11.04 -28.61 -16.18
C ASN A 180 -10.64 -27.16 -15.95
N VAL A 181 -9.36 -26.91 -15.61
CA VAL A 181 -8.86 -25.55 -15.41
C VAL A 181 -8.96 -24.74 -16.69
N MET A 182 -8.51 -25.27 -17.83
CA MET A 182 -8.56 -24.54 -19.10
C MET A 182 -9.98 -24.34 -19.61
N LYS A 183 -10.88 -25.30 -19.39
CA LYS A 183 -12.32 -25.10 -19.67
C LYS A 183 -12.89 -23.96 -18.81
N ALA A 184 -12.60 -23.94 -17.51
CA ALA A 184 -13.01 -22.86 -16.62
C ALA A 184 -12.42 -21.50 -17.03
N VAL A 185 -11.15 -21.43 -17.42
CA VAL A 185 -10.49 -20.21 -17.91
C VAL A 185 -11.21 -19.65 -19.15
N ARG A 186 -11.62 -20.50 -20.10
CA ARG A 186 -12.38 -20.07 -21.28
C ARG A 186 -13.75 -19.51 -20.89
N ILE A 187 -14.48 -20.16 -19.97
CA ILE A 187 -15.78 -19.68 -19.47
C ILE A 187 -15.63 -18.33 -18.74
N ILE A 188 -14.59 -18.19 -17.91
CA ILE A 188 -14.27 -16.96 -17.18
C ILE A 188 -13.96 -15.81 -18.15
N ASN A 189 -13.21 -16.10 -19.21
CA ASN A 189 -12.77 -15.11 -20.18
C ASN A 189 -13.80 -14.78 -21.26
N ASP A 190 -14.82 -15.61 -21.45
CA ASP A 190 -15.85 -15.44 -22.46
C ASP A 190 -16.59 -14.10 -22.28
N PRO A 191 -16.70 -13.25 -23.32
CA PRO A 191 -17.45 -11.98 -23.28
C PRO A 191 -18.95 -12.15 -22.98
N ALA A 192 -19.55 -13.27 -23.36
CA ALA A 192 -20.91 -13.62 -23.02
C ALA A 192 -21.01 -14.31 -21.65
N GLY A 193 -19.89 -14.81 -21.10
CA GLY A 193 -19.76 -15.39 -19.77
C GLY A 193 -19.47 -14.35 -18.69
N LEU A 194 -18.39 -14.56 -17.92
CA LEU A 194 -18.00 -13.67 -16.81
C LEU A 194 -17.19 -12.44 -17.26
N ASN A 195 -16.70 -12.43 -18.51
CA ASN A 195 -15.99 -11.33 -19.15
C ASN A 195 -14.79 -10.79 -18.34
N ILE A 196 -14.03 -11.68 -17.70
CA ILE A 196 -12.77 -11.31 -17.03
C ILE A 196 -11.63 -11.43 -18.05
N GLY A 197 -10.95 -10.31 -18.32
CA GLY A 197 -9.87 -10.29 -19.30
C GLY A 197 -8.74 -11.26 -18.95
N ALA A 198 -8.24 -12.02 -19.93
CA ALA A 198 -7.26 -13.09 -19.72
C ALA A 198 -6.02 -12.67 -18.92
N ARG A 199 -5.55 -11.41 -19.08
CA ARG A 199 -4.40 -10.87 -18.35
C ARG A 199 -4.63 -10.72 -16.85
N HIS A 200 -5.87 -10.80 -16.38
CA HIS A 200 -6.25 -10.79 -14.98
C HIS A 200 -6.41 -12.20 -14.40
N ILE A 201 -6.07 -13.24 -15.18
CA ILE A 201 -6.10 -14.64 -14.78
C ILE A 201 -4.66 -15.13 -14.67
N THR A 202 -4.27 -15.58 -13.47
CA THR A 202 -2.94 -16.15 -13.21
C THR A 202 -3.06 -17.64 -12.92
N ILE A 203 -2.35 -18.47 -13.69
CA ILE A 203 -2.18 -19.89 -13.40
C ILE A 203 -0.83 -20.08 -12.70
N SER A 204 -0.85 -20.66 -11.50
CA SER A 204 0.37 -21.05 -10.78
C SER A 204 0.67 -22.53 -11.00
N THR A 205 1.96 -22.91 -10.97
CA THR A 205 2.39 -24.31 -11.05
C THR A 205 3.62 -24.59 -10.19
N CYS A 206 3.72 -25.80 -9.65
CA CYS A 206 4.93 -26.34 -9.03
C CYS A 206 6.03 -26.72 -10.05
N GLY A 207 5.76 -26.57 -11.34
CA GLY A 207 6.70 -26.80 -12.43
C GLY A 207 6.40 -28.06 -13.26
N ILE A 208 5.13 -28.30 -13.60
CA ILE A 208 4.74 -29.42 -14.49
C ILE A 208 5.11 -29.08 -15.93
N ILE A 209 6.29 -29.52 -16.39
CA ILE A 209 6.83 -29.18 -17.72
C ILE A 209 5.85 -29.47 -18.86
N PRO A 210 5.21 -30.66 -18.97
CA PRO A 210 4.25 -30.92 -20.03
C PRO A 210 3.07 -29.95 -20.03
N GLY A 211 2.60 -29.54 -18.85
CA GLY A 211 1.52 -28.57 -18.69
C GLY A 211 1.94 -27.18 -19.17
N ILE A 212 3.16 -26.73 -18.84
CA ILE A 212 3.68 -25.42 -19.28
C ILE A 212 3.82 -25.39 -20.81
N LEU A 213 4.29 -26.50 -21.42
CA LEU A 213 4.40 -26.62 -22.87
C LEU A 213 3.02 -26.54 -23.54
N ARG A 214 2.03 -27.28 -23.04
CA ARG A 214 0.65 -27.21 -23.54
C ARG A 214 0.07 -25.80 -23.39
N LEU A 215 0.30 -25.15 -22.25
CA LEU A 215 -0.19 -23.80 -21.97
C LEU A 215 0.37 -22.76 -22.95
N ALA A 216 1.59 -22.95 -23.45
CA ALA A 216 2.20 -22.09 -24.45
C ALA A 216 1.48 -22.13 -25.82
N GLU A 217 0.73 -23.20 -26.09
CA GLU A 217 -0.01 -23.40 -27.34
C GLU A 217 -1.44 -22.85 -27.31
N GLU A 218 -1.96 -22.48 -26.13
CA GLU A 218 -3.37 -22.08 -25.96
C GLU A 218 -3.72 -20.76 -26.66
N GLY A 219 -2.75 -19.89 -26.91
CA GLY A 219 -2.97 -18.56 -27.51
C GLY A 219 -3.72 -17.57 -26.60
N ILE A 220 -4.11 -17.96 -25.39
CA ILE A 220 -4.80 -17.12 -24.41
C ILE A 220 -3.76 -16.31 -23.61
N GLN A 221 -4.00 -15.01 -23.44
CA GLN A 221 -3.07 -14.06 -22.82
C GLN A 221 -3.07 -14.08 -21.27
N ILE A 222 -3.07 -15.27 -20.66
CA ILE A 222 -3.02 -15.42 -19.20
C ILE A 222 -1.61 -15.18 -18.62
N GLU A 223 -1.53 -14.95 -17.31
CA GLU A 223 -0.26 -14.87 -16.60
C GLU A 223 0.17 -16.24 -16.05
N LEU A 224 1.45 -16.58 -16.19
CA LEU A 224 2.05 -17.79 -15.62
C LEU A 224 2.90 -17.44 -14.39
N SER A 225 2.62 -18.12 -13.27
CA SER A 225 3.41 -18.10 -12.05
C SER A 225 4.03 -19.49 -11.79
N VAL A 226 5.32 -19.56 -11.47
CA VAL A 226 6.05 -20.80 -11.25
C VAL A 226 6.68 -20.81 -9.86
N SER A 227 6.29 -21.80 -9.06
CA SER A 227 6.82 -22.02 -7.72
C SER A 227 8.23 -22.63 -7.80
N LEU A 228 9.24 -21.82 -7.48
CA LEU A 228 10.65 -22.17 -7.64
C LEU A 228 11.28 -22.57 -6.30
N HIS A 229 11.17 -21.69 -5.30
CA HIS A 229 11.53 -21.86 -3.87
C HIS A 229 12.96 -22.33 -3.54
N ALA A 230 13.83 -22.54 -4.51
CA ALA A 230 15.25 -22.84 -4.31
C ALA A 230 16.04 -22.51 -5.58
N SER A 231 17.33 -22.20 -5.42
CA SER A 231 18.24 -21.90 -6.53
C SER A 231 19.18 -23.06 -6.90
N ASN A 232 18.94 -24.25 -6.34
CA ASN A 232 19.67 -25.48 -6.67
C ASN A 232 18.78 -26.72 -6.45
N ASP A 233 19.04 -27.78 -7.21
CA ASP A 233 18.25 -29.03 -7.14
C ASP A 233 18.30 -29.68 -5.76
N LYS A 234 19.44 -29.63 -5.06
CA LYS A 234 19.58 -30.22 -3.72
C LYS A 234 18.55 -29.66 -2.74
N THR A 235 18.36 -28.35 -2.74
CA THR A 235 17.41 -27.65 -1.85
C THR A 235 15.99 -27.78 -2.40
N ARG A 236 15.82 -27.67 -3.72
CA ARG A 236 14.51 -27.80 -4.35
C ARG A 236 13.90 -29.19 -4.15
N ASN A 237 14.69 -30.26 -4.25
CA ASN A 237 14.27 -31.64 -3.98
C ASN A 237 13.76 -31.85 -2.54
N LYS A 238 14.27 -31.08 -1.56
CA LYS A 238 13.80 -31.14 -0.17
C LYS A 238 12.47 -30.43 0.01
N LEU A 239 12.26 -29.31 -0.69
CA LEU A 239 11.09 -28.46 -0.56
C LEU A 239 9.94 -28.92 -1.47
N MET A 240 10.26 -29.38 -2.67
CA MET A 240 9.34 -29.66 -3.78
C MET A 240 9.74 -30.99 -4.44
N PRO A 241 9.18 -32.13 -4.02
CA PRO A 241 9.53 -33.46 -4.53
C PRO A 241 9.44 -33.58 -6.07
N ILE A 242 8.54 -32.82 -6.70
CA ILE A 242 8.37 -32.75 -8.17
C ILE A 242 9.66 -32.41 -8.92
N ASN A 243 10.62 -31.74 -8.27
CA ASN A 243 11.91 -31.41 -8.88
C ASN A 243 12.75 -32.65 -9.23
N LYS A 244 12.48 -33.82 -8.64
CA LYS A 244 13.12 -35.08 -9.03
C LYS A 244 12.65 -35.57 -10.40
N THR A 245 11.41 -35.24 -10.77
CA THR A 245 10.83 -35.55 -12.07
C THR A 245 11.14 -34.48 -13.10
N TYR A 246 11.07 -33.21 -12.68
CA TYR A 246 11.35 -32.05 -13.53
C TYR A 246 12.44 -31.18 -12.88
N PRO A 247 13.73 -31.49 -13.12
CA PRO A 247 14.86 -30.77 -12.54
C PRO A 247 14.88 -29.30 -12.92
N LEU A 248 15.53 -28.50 -12.07
CA LEU A 248 15.52 -27.03 -12.15
C LEU A 248 16.00 -26.51 -13.52
N LYS A 249 17.03 -27.13 -14.09
CA LYS A 249 17.58 -26.76 -15.40
C LYS A 249 16.55 -26.92 -16.52
N GLU A 250 15.84 -28.04 -16.55
CA GLU A 250 14.83 -28.34 -17.56
C GLU A 250 13.62 -27.42 -17.40
N LEU A 251 13.15 -27.24 -16.16
CA LEU A 251 12.05 -26.33 -15.85
C LEU A 251 12.34 -24.90 -16.34
N LEU A 252 13.53 -24.38 -16.05
CA LEU A 252 13.93 -23.03 -16.45
C LEU A 252 14.09 -22.87 -17.96
N ALA A 253 14.54 -23.92 -18.67
CA ALA A 253 14.57 -23.93 -20.13
C ALA A 253 13.16 -23.92 -20.73
N THR A 254 12.23 -24.71 -20.18
CA THR A 254 10.81 -24.71 -20.56
C THR A 254 10.17 -23.34 -20.32
N CYS A 255 10.42 -22.72 -19.16
CA CYS A 255 9.93 -21.37 -18.85
C CYS A 255 10.46 -20.32 -19.85
N GLU A 256 11.73 -20.40 -20.21
CA GLU A 256 12.31 -19.50 -21.21
C GLU A 256 11.64 -19.67 -22.58
N ASN A 257 11.39 -20.91 -23.01
CA ASN A 257 10.66 -21.19 -24.25
C ASN A 257 9.23 -20.65 -24.20
N TYR A 258 8.52 -20.84 -23.08
CA TYR A 258 7.19 -20.25 -22.86
C TYR A 258 7.22 -18.74 -23.03
N SER A 259 8.14 -18.03 -22.36
CA SER A 259 8.27 -16.56 -22.47
C SER A 259 8.62 -16.13 -23.89
N LYS A 260 9.52 -16.83 -24.58
CA LYS A 260 9.91 -16.50 -25.96
C LYS A 260 8.74 -16.63 -26.93
N LYS A 261 7.90 -17.66 -26.76
CA LYS A 261 6.75 -17.95 -27.61
C LYS A 261 5.58 -16.99 -27.33
N THR A 262 5.21 -16.83 -26.06
CA THR A 262 4.05 -16.01 -25.66
C THR A 262 4.36 -14.51 -25.55
N LYS A 263 5.64 -14.13 -25.52
CA LYS A 263 6.15 -12.78 -25.20
C LYS A 263 5.71 -12.29 -23.82
N ARG A 264 5.44 -13.21 -22.88
CA ARG A 264 5.00 -12.91 -21.52
C ARG A 264 6.10 -13.07 -20.49
N ILE A 265 6.05 -12.21 -19.48
CA ILE A 265 6.90 -12.31 -18.30
C ILE A 265 6.36 -13.42 -17.40
N ILE A 266 7.23 -14.31 -16.94
CA ILE A 266 6.91 -15.31 -15.93
C ILE A 266 7.18 -14.73 -14.54
N THR A 267 6.28 -15.03 -13.60
CA THR A 267 6.49 -14.72 -12.19
C THR A 267 7.04 -15.95 -11.49
N PHE A 268 8.20 -15.86 -10.84
CA PHE A 268 8.72 -16.94 -10.02
C PHE A 268 8.40 -16.68 -8.55
N GLU A 269 7.73 -17.63 -7.89
CA GLU A 269 7.43 -17.58 -6.46
C GLU A 269 8.58 -18.23 -5.68
N TYR A 270 9.07 -17.54 -4.65
CA TYR A 270 10.19 -18.00 -3.83
C TYR A 270 9.88 -17.80 -2.34
N THR A 271 9.50 -18.90 -1.67
CA THR A 271 9.25 -18.88 -0.24
C THR A 271 10.58 -18.85 0.52
N LEU A 272 10.82 -17.78 1.27
CA LEU A 272 12.03 -17.59 2.06
C LEU A 272 11.91 -18.31 3.41
N ILE A 273 12.84 -19.24 3.65
CA ILE A 273 12.92 -20.11 4.81
C ILE A 273 14.29 -19.95 5.46
N LYS A 274 14.28 -19.51 6.73
CA LYS A 274 15.48 -19.23 7.50
C LYS A 274 16.42 -20.42 7.53
N ASN A 275 17.70 -20.16 7.26
CA ASN A 275 18.81 -21.13 7.25
C ASN A 275 18.70 -22.25 6.20
N LEU A 276 17.73 -22.18 5.28
CA LEU A 276 17.51 -23.22 4.27
C LEU A 276 17.74 -22.70 2.85
N ASN A 277 17.17 -21.55 2.52
CA ASN A 277 17.23 -20.97 1.17
C ASN A 277 17.27 -19.42 1.19
N ASP A 278 17.73 -18.83 2.30
CA ASP A 278 17.75 -17.39 2.54
C ASP A 278 19.15 -16.78 2.58
N LYS A 279 20.19 -17.55 2.19
CA LYS A 279 21.58 -17.07 2.25
C LYS A 279 21.88 -16.12 1.08
N PRO A 280 22.87 -15.22 1.23
CA PRO A 280 23.33 -14.37 0.13
C PRO A 280 23.73 -15.16 -1.14
N GLU A 281 24.34 -16.33 -0.96
CA GLU A 281 24.69 -17.24 -2.05
C GLU A 281 23.46 -17.76 -2.80
N ASP A 282 22.38 -18.08 -2.08
CA ASP A 282 21.12 -18.54 -2.67
C ASP A 282 20.52 -17.44 -3.56
N ALA A 283 20.58 -16.18 -3.12
CA ALA A 283 20.13 -15.01 -3.88
C ALA A 283 20.99 -14.77 -5.13
N ALA A 284 22.31 -14.88 -5.01
CA ALA A 284 23.22 -14.73 -6.15
C ALA A 284 23.01 -15.85 -7.19
N ASN A 285 22.84 -17.09 -6.73
CA ASN A 285 22.53 -18.22 -7.59
C ASN A 285 21.17 -18.05 -8.28
N LEU A 286 20.15 -17.62 -7.54
CA LEU A 286 18.83 -17.33 -8.11
C LEU A 286 18.91 -16.23 -9.17
N ALA A 287 19.66 -15.16 -8.91
CA ALA A 287 19.87 -14.11 -9.89
C ALA A 287 20.53 -14.65 -11.17
N ASN A 288 21.59 -15.44 -11.04
CA ASN A 288 22.27 -16.06 -12.18
C ASN A 288 21.34 -16.96 -13.01
N LEU A 289 20.46 -17.73 -12.36
CA LEU A 289 19.46 -18.56 -13.05
C LEU A 289 18.44 -17.75 -13.85
N LEU A 290 18.15 -16.51 -13.44
CA LEU A 290 17.07 -15.68 -14.00
C LEU A 290 17.56 -14.50 -14.87
N LYS A 291 18.85 -14.16 -14.83
CA LYS A 291 19.45 -12.95 -15.42
C LYS A 291 19.14 -12.69 -16.89
N SER A 292 18.92 -13.74 -17.67
CA SER A 292 18.64 -13.66 -19.12
C SER A 292 17.18 -13.93 -19.49
N LYS A 293 16.28 -14.05 -18.49
CA LYS A 293 14.89 -14.47 -18.70
C LYS A 293 13.94 -13.30 -18.53
N MET A 294 12.83 -13.31 -19.26
CA MET A 294 11.69 -12.40 -19.04
C MET A 294 10.97 -12.81 -17.76
N ALA A 295 11.56 -12.46 -16.61
CA ALA A 295 11.19 -12.99 -15.32
C ALA A 295 11.09 -11.88 -14.27
N ARG A 296 10.15 -12.04 -13.33
CA ARG A 296 10.12 -11.33 -12.05
C ARG A 296 10.05 -12.34 -10.91
N VAL A 297 10.50 -11.96 -9.72
CA VAL A 297 10.51 -12.81 -8.53
C VAL A 297 9.63 -12.22 -7.45
N ASN A 298 8.69 -13.01 -6.95
CA ASN A 298 7.95 -12.73 -5.72
C ASN A 298 8.64 -13.48 -4.57
N LEU A 299 9.21 -12.74 -3.61
CA LEU A 299 9.71 -13.32 -2.37
C LEU A 299 8.57 -13.37 -1.36
N ILE A 300 8.34 -14.55 -0.77
CA ILE A 300 7.26 -14.78 0.19
C ILE A 300 7.88 -15.27 1.49
N PRO A 301 7.85 -14.51 2.60
CA PRO A 301 8.29 -15.03 3.89
C PRO A 301 7.48 -16.28 4.25
N LEU A 302 8.15 -17.32 4.78
CA LEU A 302 7.47 -18.55 5.20
C LEU A 302 6.32 -18.23 6.20
N SER A 303 5.09 -18.55 5.80
CA SER A 303 3.95 -18.60 6.71
C SER A 303 4.09 -19.80 7.66
N PRO A 304 3.72 -19.66 8.94
CA PRO A 304 3.77 -20.78 9.88
C PRO A 304 2.85 -21.91 9.42
N VAL A 305 3.38 -23.14 9.38
CA VAL A 305 2.65 -24.37 9.08
C VAL A 305 3.04 -25.37 10.15
N ASP A 306 2.06 -25.90 10.89
CA ASP A 306 2.29 -26.72 12.09
C ASP A 306 3.17 -27.95 11.79
N GLU A 307 3.06 -28.47 10.57
CA GLU A 307 3.76 -29.67 10.15
C GLU A 307 5.15 -29.40 9.54
N PHE A 308 5.57 -28.15 9.36
CA PHE A 308 6.90 -27.80 8.81
C PHE A 308 7.69 -26.96 9.82
N ALA A 309 8.74 -27.55 10.39
CA ALA A 309 9.63 -26.91 11.36
C ALA A 309 10.56 -25.89 10.69
N GLY A 310 9.99 -24.80 10.19
CA GLY A 310 10.70 -23.67 9.58
C GLY A 310 10.20 -22.34 10.12
N SER A 311 11.01 -21.30 9.98
CA SER A 311 10.62 -19.94 10.32
C SER A 311 10.99 -18.98 9.18
N PRO A 312 10.28 -17.85 9.02
CA PRO A 312 10.71 -16.82 8.10
C PRO A 312 12.09 -16.25 8.50
N PRO A 313 12.93 -15.83 7.54
CA PRO A 313 14.18 -15.15 7.85
C PRO A 313 13.99 -13.85 8.61
N SER A 314 15.10 -13.34 9.18
CA SER A 314 15.10 -12.00 9.75
C SER A 314 14.84 -10.94 8.67
N GLU A 315 14.28 -9.80 9.06
CA GLU A 315 14.07 -8.67 8.13
C GLU A 315 15.38 -8.24 7.46
N LYS A 316 16.50 -8.29 8.18
CA LYS A 316 17.84 -8.03 7.64
C LYS A 316 18.23 -9.03 6.55
N SER A 317 17.99 -10.32 6.76
CA SER A 317 18.26 -11.37 5.77
C SER A 317 17.41 -11.17 4.52
N MET A 318 16.11 -10.92 4.68
CA MET A 318 15.20 -10.68 3.55
C MET A 318 15.61 -9.44 2.75
N LYS A 319 15.94 -8.33 3.41
CA LYS A 319 16.46 -7.11 2.76
C LYS A 319 17.77 -7.37 2.02
N SER A 320 18.67 -8.16 2.59
CA SER A 320 19.90 -8.56 1.92
C SER A 320 19.64 -9.41 0.68
N PHE A 321 18.69 -10.33 0.74
CA PHE A 321 18.30 -11.19 -0.37
C PHE A 321 17.73 -10.36 -1.54
N ILE A 322 16.81 -9.43 -1.24
CA ILE A 322 16.23 -8.48 -2.19
C ILE A 322 17.34 -7.65 -2.85
N TYR A 323 18.22 -7.06 -2.05
CA TYR A 323 19.32 -6.22 -2.55
C TYR A 323 20.21 -6.97 -3.55
N ILE A 324 20.52 -8.24 -3.30
CA ILE A 324 21.37 -9.05 -4.20
C ILE A 324 20.65 -9.31 -5.54
N LEU A 325 19.37 -9.66 -5.50
CA LEU A 325 18.57 -9.88 -6.71
C LEU A 325 18.44 -8.60 -7.55
N GLU A 326 18.07 -7.49 -6.92
CA GLU A 326 17.89 -6.19 -7.58
C GLU A 326 19.21 -5.66 -8.16
N LYS A 327 20.32 -5.81 -7.43
CA LYS A 327 21.66 -5.43 -7.92
C LYS A 327 22.05 -6.19 -9.19
N GLN A 328 21.53 -7.40 -9.39
CA GLN A 328 21.75 -8.19 -10.59
C GLN A 328 20.67 -7.99 -11.67
N GLY A 329 19.77 -7.03 -11.49
CA GLY A 329 18.75 -6.66 -12.47
C GLY A 329 17.48 -7.51 -12.43
N ILE A 330 17.27 -8.32 -11.39
CA ILE A 330 16.05 -9.12 -11.25
C ILE A 330 14.95 -8.29 -10.58
N ASN A 331 13.83 -8.08 -11.28
CA ASN A 331 12.65 -7.42 -10.72
C ASN A 331 12.09 -8.27 -9.58
N THR A 332 12.16 -7.75 -8.36
CA THR A 332 11.85 -8.49 -7.13
C THR A 332 10.78 -7.76 -6.34
N THR A 333 9.78 -8.49 -5.84
CA THR A 333 8.74 -7.95 -4.95
C THR A 333 8.66 -8.80 -3.69
N LEU A 334 8.76 -8.19 -2.51
CA LEU A 334 8.45 -8.86 -1.26
C LEU A 334 6.94 -8.86 -1.04
N ARG A 335 6.32 -10.04 -1.05
CA ARG A 335 4.90 -10.22 -0.75
C ARG A 335 4.74 -10.36 0.76
N GLY A 336 3.80 -9.61 1.36
CA GLY A 336 3.47 -9.74 2.78
C GLY A 336 2.92 -11.14 3.11
N ASN A 337 2.95 -11.50 4.40
CA ASN A 337 2.47 -12.81 4.87
C ASN A 337 1.06 -13.11 4.34
N TYR A 338 0.92 -14.18 3.55
CA TYR A 338 -0.37 -14.80 3.32
C TYR A 338 -0.85 -15.38 4.66
N VAL A 339 -2.03 -14.95 5.14
CA VAL A 339 -2.76 -15.65 6.20
C VAL A 339 -3.27 -16.96 5.58
N GLY A 340 -2.40 -17.96 5.52
CA GLY A 340 -2.69 -19.29 4.99
C GLY A 340 -2.25 -20.35 5.98
N ARG A 341 -3.23 -21.18 6.41
CA ARG A 341 -3.15 -22.39 7.23
C ARG A 341 -2.73 -22.23 8.70
N LYS A 342 -3.75 -22.10 9.57
CA LYS A 342 -3.72 -22.72 10.89
C LYS A 342 -4.74 -23.86 10.88
N ASN A 343 -4.30 -25.09 11.15
CA ASN A 343 -5.18 -26.17 11.55
C ASN A 343 -5.65 -25.88 12.98
N MET A 344 -6.85 -25.33 13.14
CA MET A 344 -7.42 -25.05 14.46
C MET A 344 -8.16 -26.29 15.02
N ASN A 345 -7.41 -27.34 15.29
CA ASN A 345 -7.80 -28.36 16.27
C ASN A 345 -6.84 -28.30 17.44
N ASN A 346 -7.02 -27.29 18.30
CA ASN A 346 -6.85 -27.36 19.76
C ASN A 346 -6.75 -25.95 20.36
N ASN A 347 -7.44 -25.79 21.49
CA ASN A 347 -7.54 -24.58 22.31
C ASN A 347 -6.17 -23.94 22.61
N SER A 348 -5.84 -22.82 21.95
CA SER A 348 -5.23 -21.64 22.59
C SER A 348 -5.09 -20.46 21.59
N THR A 349 -5.79 -19.36 21.90
CA THR A 349 -5.55 -17.98 21.44
C THR A 349 -5.39 -17.71 19.93
N THR A 350 -6.50 -17.26 19.35
CA THR A 350 -6.69 -16.70 18.00
C THR A 350 -5.71 -15.54 17.68
N LYS A 351 -5.16 -15.51 16.46
CA LYS A 351 -4.52 -14.30 15.89
C LYS A 351 -5.50 -13.66 14.89
N THR A 352 -6.35 -12.79 15.41
CA THR A 352 -7.33 -11.93 14.72
C THR A 352 -6.66 -10.94 13.77
N ALA A 353 -7.26 -10.69 12.59
CA ALA A 353 -7.02 -9.46 11.83
C ALA A 353 -7.28 -8.25 12.73
N SER A 354 -6.38 -7.27 12.73
CA SER A 354 -6.42 -6.16 13.68
C SER A 354 -7.37 -5.09 13.18
N ASN A 355 -8.58 -5.00 13.76
CA ASN A 355 -9.54 -3.91 13.58
C ASN A 355 -8.84 -2.55 13.34
N PRO A 356 -9.12 -1.81 12.24
CA PRO A 356 -8.44 -0.55 11.92
C PRO A 356 -8.53 0.51 13.02
N ARG A 357 -9.62 0.56 13.79
CA ARG A 357 -9.79 1.47 14.94
C ARG A 357 -8.90 1.03 16.10
N LYS A 358 -8.71 -0.27 16.31
CA LYS A 358 -7.75 -0.84 17.27
C LYS A 358 -6.31 -0.47 16.89
N THR A 359 -5.97 -0.60 15.61
CA THR A 359 -4.66 -0.17 15.06
C THR A 359 -4.45 1.33 15.27
N THR A 360 -5.45 2.15 14.92
CA THR A 360 -5.43 3.61 15.12
C THR A 360 -5.24 3.97 16.60
N ALA A 361 -6.00 3.34 17.50
CA ALA A 361 -5.92 3.56 18.94
C ALA A 361 -4.52 3.20 19.49
N LYS A 362 -3.89 2.13 19.00
CA LYS A 362 -2.51 1.76 19.34
C LYS A 362 -1.50 2.81 18.86
N ILE A 363 -1.65 3.32 17.65
CA ILE A 363 -0.77 4.38 17.10
C ILE A 363 -0.92 5.66 17.93
N ILE A 364 -2.15 6.07 18.26
CA ILE A 364 -2.42 7.23 19.13
C ILE A 364 -1.82 7.02 20.52
N GLN A 365 -1.93 5.81 21.08
CA GLN A 365 -1.33 5.48 22.38
C GLN A 365 0.20 5.57 22.32
N GLN A 366 0.83 5.05 21.26
CA GLN A 366 2.27 5.17 21.05
C GLN A 366 2.68 6.64 20.91
N TRP A 367 1.94 7.41 20.12
CA TRP A 367 2.17 8.84 19.93
C TRP A 367 2.10 9.63 21.23
N LEU A 368 1.10 9.36 22.08
CA LEU A 368 0.99 9.98 23.41
C LEU A 368 2.20 9.69 24.31
N ARG A 369 2.85 8.54 24.12
CA ARG A 369 4.01 8.11 24.91
C ARG A 369 5.31 8.69 24.38
N THR A 370 5.56 8.58 23.08
CA THR A 370 6.88 8.91 22.50
C THR A 370 6.97 10.35 22.00
N LYS A 371 5.83 10.96 21.63
CA LYS A 371 5.76 12.25 20.92
C LYS A 371 6.50 12.26 19.57
N ASP A 372 6.79 11.09 19.01
CA ASP A 372 7.33 10.97 17.65
C ASP A 372 6.31 11.49 16.63
N PHE A 373 6.77 11.83 15.43
CA PHE A 373 5.87 12.25 14.36
C PHE A 373 4.98 11.09 13.90
N SER A 374 3.68 11.37 13.74
CA SER A 374 2.69 10.35 13.39
C SER A 374 2.97 9.66 12.06
N ASN A 375 3.59 10.35 11.10
CA ASN A 375 3.96 9.77 9.80
C ASN A 375 5.02 8.65 9.91
N ILE A 376 5.79 8.59 11.01
CA ILE A 376 6.75 7.51 11.28
C ILE A 376 6.06 6.36 12.04
N LEU A 377 5.05 6.69 12.83
CA LEU A 377 4.31 5.74 13.65
C LEU A 377 3.28 4.94 12.86
N ILE A 378 2.82 5.44 11.72
CA ILE A 378 1.93 4.75 10.78
C ILE A 378 2.79 3.87 9.87
N PRO A 379 2.76 2.52 10.01
CA PRO A 379 3.55 1.65 9.15
C PRO A 379 3.01 1.64 7.72
N ASP A 380 3.89 1.40 6.74
CA ASP A 380 3.50 1.36 5.33
C ASP A 380 2.63 0.14 4.99
N ASN A 381 2.79 -0.95 5.73
CA ASN A 381 2.11 -2.23 5.50
C ASN A 381 0.99 -2.50 6.52
N ILE A 382 0.07 -1.54 6.70
CA ILE A 382 -1.15 -1.76 7.51
C ILE A 382 -2.39 -1.88 6.62
N ALA A 383 -3.29 -2.80 6.97
CA ALA A 383 -4.62 -2.86 6.38
C ALA A 383 -5.33 -1.51 6.60
N ASP A 384 -6.08 -1.06 5.60
CA ASP A 384 -6.79 0.22 5.61
C ASP A 384 -5.93 1.44 5.98
N ARG A 385 -4.67 1.47 5.52
CA ARG A 385 -3.74 2.59 5.79
C ARG A 385 -4.34 3.97 5.53
N SER A 386 -5.17 4.13 4.48
CA SER A 386 -5.85 5.40 4.18
C SER A 386 -6.77 5.83 5.33
N PHE A 387 -7.65 4.93 5.79
CA PHE A 387 -8.53 5.16 6.93
C PHE A 387 -7.74 5.41 8.22
N VAL A 388 -6.75 4.56 8.51
CA VAL A 388 -5.91 4.73 9.71
C VAL A 388 -5.17 6.08 9.67
N THR A 389 -4.63 6.48 8.52
CA THR A 389 -3.96 7.78 8.35
C THR A 389 -4.93 8.93 8.59
N GLU A 390 -6.13 8.88 7.99
CA GLU A 390 -7.15 9.92 8.18
C GLU A 390 -7.55 10.05 9.64
N VAL A 391 -7.83 8.93 10.33
CA VAL A 391 -8.26 8.97 11.74
C VAL A 391 -7.10 9.36 12.66
N VAL A 392 -5.88 8.85 12.46
CA VAL A 392 -4.72 9.27 13.28
C VAL A 392 -4.46 10.76 13.11
N TYR A 393 -4.36 11.26 11.88
CA TYR A 393 -4.09 12.67 11.62
C TYR A 393 -5.24 13.55 12.09
N GLY A 394 -6.48 13.10 11.89
CA GLY A 394 -7.70 13.75 12.33
C GLY A 394 -7.80 13.89 13.84
N VAL A 395 -7.55 12.80 14.58
CA VAL A 395 -7.52 12.80 16.05
C VAL A 395 -6.45 13.75 16.56
N ILE A 396 -5.25 13.72 16.00
CA ILE A 396 -4.14 14.60 16.42
C ILE A 396 -4.49 16.05 16.11
N ARG A 397 -4.97 16.34 14.89
CA ARG A 397 -5.37 17.69 14.45
C ARG A 397 -6.44 18.28 15.37
N TRP A 398 -7.47 17.50 15.69
CA TRP A 398 -8.63 17.93 16.48
C TRP A 398 -8.56 17.56 17.96
N LYS A 399 -7.40 17.11 18.46
CA LYS A 399 -7.20 16.60 19.83
C LYS A 399 -7.80 17.48 20.91
N ARG A 400 -7.61 18.80 20.85
CA ARG A 400 -8.09 19.68 21.92
C ARG A 400 -9.60 19.86 21.88
N LEU A 401 -10.19 19.95 20.70
CA LEU A 401 -11.64 19.99 20.55
C LEU A 401 -12.29 18.63 20.92
N LEU A 402 -11.67 17.51 20.53
CA LEU A 402 -12.09 16.17 20.96
C LEU A 402 -12.06 16.00 22.49
N ASN A 403 -11.04 16.54 23.15
CA ASN A 403 -10.99 16.55 24.61
C ASN A 403 -12.07 17.44 25.24
N TRP A 404 -12.42 18.55 24.59
CA TRP A 404 -13.54 19.36 25.04
C TRP A 404 -14.86 18.60 24.93
N TYR A 405 -15.14 17.96 23.78
CA TYR A 405 -16.32 17.09 23.62
C TYR A 405 -16.36 16.00 24.68
N LEU A 406 -15.24 15.32 24.90
CA LEU A 406 -15.14 14.25 25.89
C LEU A 406 -15.50 14.75 27.31
N ARG A 407 -15.02 15.93 27.71
CA ARG A 407 -15.36 16.54 29.01
C ARG A 407 -16.85 16.88 29.17
N GLN A 408 -17.59 17.06 28.07
CA GLN A 408 -19.04 17.25 28.13
C GLN A 408 -19.82 15.94 28.32
N LEU A 409 -19.15 14.80 28.11
CA LEU A 409 -19.75 13.47 28.06
C LEU A 409 -19.39 12.59 29.27
N VAL A 410 -18.30 12.91 29.98
CA VAL A 410 -17.81 12.11 31.11
C VAL A 410 -17.47 12.98 32.31
N HIS A 411 -17.70 12.45 33.51
CA HIS A 411 -17.17 13.01 34.75
C HIS A 411 -15.74 12.48 35.00
N GLY A 412 -14.80 13.40 35.18
CA GLY A 412 -13.39 13.06 35.41
C GLY A 412 -12.58 12.80 34.13
N THR A 413 -11.41 12.19 34.28
CA THR A 413 -10.49 11.90 33.17
C THR A 413 -10.53 10.41 32.83
N PRO A 414 -10.85 10.02 31.59
CA PRO A 414 -10.78 8.63 31.16
C PRO A 414 -9.38 8.05 31.34
N ASP A 415 -9.31 6.75 31.63
CA ASP A 415 -8.03 6.07 31.81
C ASP A 415 -7.23 6.01 30.49
N LYS A 416 -5.91 5.84 30.62
CA LYS A 416 -4.97 5.86 29.48
C LYS A 416 -5.23 4.79 28.42
N SER A 417 -5.96 3.71 28.75
CA SER A 417 -6.29 2.65 27.79
C SER A 417 -7.61 2.91 27.06
N SER A 418 -8.59 3.56 27.68
CA SER A 418 -9.87 3.90 27.04
C SER A 418 -9.79 5.18 26.20
N LEU A 419 -8.94 6.14 26.61
CA LEU A 419 -8.84 7.45 25.97
C LEU A 419 -8.56 7.41 24.45
N PRO A 420 -7.63 6.60 23.92
CA PRO A 420 -7.39 6.53 22.47
C PRO A 420 -8.62 6.07 21.69
N PHE A 421 -9.36 5.07 22.20
CA PHE A 421 -10.58 4.58 21.55
C PHE A 421 -11.70 5.62 21.58
N LEU A 422 -11.85 6.35 22.69
CA LEU A 422 -12.82 7.45 22.77
C LEU A 422 -12.50 8.54 21.76
N TRP A 423 -11.24 8.92 21.58
CA TRP A 423 -10.86 9.89 20.54
C TRP A 423 -11.13 9.37 19.12
N VAL A 424 -10.82 8.09 18.86
CA VAL A 424 -11.09 7.46 17.55
C VAL A 424 -12.59 7.47 17.24
N GLY A 425 -13.43 7.06 18.18
CA GLY A 425 -14.89 7.07 18.02
C GLY A 425 -15.45 8.48 17.88
N LEU A 426 -15.05 9.41 18.76
CA LEU A 426 -15.49 10.80 18.72
C LEU A 426 -15.08 11.51 17.43
N TYR A 427 -13.88 11.24 16.91
CA TYR A 427 -13.44 11.84 15.65
C TYR A 427 -14.32 11.39 14.48
N GLN A 428 -14.60 10.09 14.38
CA GLN A 428 -15.50 9.55 13.37
C GLN A 428 -16.89 10.21 13.46
N ILE A 429 -17.48 10.25 14.66
CA ILE A 429 -18.82 10.84 14.89
C ILE A 429 -18.87 12.33 14.53
N MET A 430 -17.85 13.10 14.94
CA MET A 430 -17.91 14.56 14.86
C MET A 430 -17.43 15.11 13.51
N PHE A 431 -16.53 14.42 12.81
CA PHE A 431 -15.82 14.97 11.66
C PHE A 431 -15.86 14.11 10.39
N MET A 432 -16.31 12.84 10.45
CA MET A 432 -16.32 11.95 9.27
C MET A 432 -17.75 11.68 8.80
N ASP A 433 -18.25 12.49 7.87
CA ASP A 433 -19.59 12.30 7.31
C ASP A 433 -19.71 11.04 6.43
N THR A 434 -18.58 10.47 5.99
CA THR A 434 -18.51 9.24 5.19
C THR A 434 -18.66 7.96 6.01
N VAL A 435 -18.58 8.02 7.34
CA VAL A 435 -18.72 6.86 8.22
C VAL A 435 -20.09 6.92 8.88
N ALA A 436 -20.89 5.86 8.71
CA ALA A 436 -22.19 5.79 9.36
C ALA A 436 -22.03 5.84 10.89
N ASP A 437 -22.83 6.68 11.55
CA ASP A 437 -22.75 6.94 12.99
C ASP A 437 -22.80 5.65 13.84
N HIS A 438 -23.66 4.69 13.48
CA HIS A 438 -23.74 3.40 14.17
C HIS A 438 -22.48 2.55 13.99
N ALA A 439 -21.84 2.59 12.81
CA ALA A 439 -20.60 1.87 12.52
C ALA A 439 -19.42 2.47 13.29
N ALA A 440 -19.35 3.81 13.39
CA ALA A 440 -18.34 4.50 14.19
C ALA A 440 -18.36 4.04 15.66
N VAL A 441 -19.54 3.84 16.24
CA VAL A 441 -19.70 3.32 17.60
C VAL A 441 -19.35 1.83 17.67
N ASN A 442 -20.03 0.99 16.88
CA ASN A 442 -19.90 -0.47 16.99
C ASN A 442 -18.45 -0.92 16.75
N GLU A 443 -17.80 -0.43 15.69
CA GLU A 443 -16.43 -0.80 15.36
C GLU A 443 -15.41 -0.35 16.41
N THR A 444 -15.64 0.81 17.02
CA THR A 444 -14.75 1.33 18.09
C THR A 444 -14.94 0.55 19.38
N VAL A 445 -16.18 0.13 19.69
CA VAL A 445 -16.48 -0.72 20.85
C VAL A 445 -15.90 -2.11 20.67
N GLU A 446 -16.03 -2.70 19.47
CA GLU A 446 -15.39 -3.96 19.09
C GLU A 446 -13.88 -3.90 19.31
N ALA A 447 -13.25 -2.80 18.87
CA ALA A 447 -11.81 -2.60 18.96
C ALA A 447 -11.24 -2.66 20.40
N ILE A 448 -12.06 -2.38 21.42
CA ILE A 448 -11.64 -2.38 22.84
C ILE A 448 -12.13 -3.64 23.61
N LYS A 449 -12.93 -4.53 22.99
CA LYS A 449 -13.54 -5.69 23.67
C LYS A 449 -12.54 -6.60 24.39
N ASP A 450 -11.34 -6.77 23.84
CA ASP A 450 -10.30 -7.64 24.42
C ASP A 450 -9.64 -7.09 25.69
N THR A 451 -10.06 -5.94 26.22
CA THR A 451 -9.46 -5.34 27.42
C THR A 451 -10.16 -5.77 28.71
N ASN A 452 -11.37 -5.27 28.97
CA ASN A 452 -12.24 -5.67 30.08
C ASN A 452 -13.66 -5.15 29.80
N ALA A 453 -14.68 -5.96 30.09
CA ALA A 453 -16.10 -5.65 29.94
C ALA A 453 -16.51 -4.26 30.48
N ARG A 454 -15.98 -3.83 31.64
CA ARG A 454 -16.28 -2.51 32.22
C ARG A 454 -15.82 -1.36 31.32
N LYS A 455 -14.64 -1.48 30.69
CA LYS A 455 -14.08 -0.46 29.78
C LYS A 455 -14.82 -0.44 28.46
N THR A 456 -15.17 -1.60 27.92
CA THR A 456 -15.99 -1.73 26.72
C THR A 456 -17.37 -1.09 26.92
N ALA A 457 -18.04 -1.39 28.03
CA ALA A 457 -19.33 -0.78 28.37
C ALA A 457 -19.22 0.74 28.52
N PHE A 458 -18.16 1.22 29.17
CA PHE A 458 -17.89 2.65 29.31
C PHE A 458 -17.70 3.34 27.94
N VAL A 459 -16.83 2.82 27.06
CA VAL A 459 -16.62 3.38 25.72
C VAL A 459 -17.92 3.40 24.92
N ASN A 460 -18.70 2.31 24.95
CA ASN A 460 -19.98 2.24 24.27
C ASN A 460 -20.97 3.31 24.78
N ALA A 461 -21.10 3.45 26.10
CA ALA A 461 -21.99 4.44 26.71
C ALA A 461 -21.61 5.87 26.30
N VAL A 462 -20.32 6.22 26.37
CA VAL A 462 -19.83 7.56 26.03
C VAL A 462 -20.06 7.89 24.56
N LEU A 463 -19.78 6.94 23.64
CA LEU A 463 -19.95 7.18 22.21
C LEU A 463 -21.43 7.25 21.80
N ARG A 464 -22.31 6.47 22.44
CA ARG A 464 -23.77 6.58 22.25
C ARG A 464 -24.30 7.92 22.72
N GLU A 465 -23.82 8.40 23.86
CA GLU A 465 -24.18 9.73 24.37
C GLU A 465 -23.65 10.85 23.44
N ALA A 466 -22.46 10.67 22.88
CA ALA A 466 -21.90 11.59 21.88
C ALA A 466 -22.78 11.68 20.62
N LEU A 467 -23.33 10.55 20.14
CA LEU A 467 -24.28 10.53 19.03
C LEU A 467 -25.56 11.29 19.37
N ARG A 468 -26.14 11.00 20.55
CA ARG A 468 -27.39 11.64 21.01
C ARG A 468 -27.27 13.15 21.10
N ARG A 469 -26.10 13.65 21.52
CA ARG A 469 -25.82 15.09 21.72
C ARG A 469 -25.00 15.71 20.59
N LYS A 470 -24.83 15.04 19.45
CA LYS A 470 -23.95 15.47 18.34
C LYS A 470 -24.23 16.90 17.90
N THR A 471 -25.49 17.23 17.64
CA THR A 471 -25.91 18.58 17.18
C THR A 471 -25.65 19.65 18.23
N GLU A 472 -26.11 19.43 19.47
CA GLU A 472 -25.91 20.33 20.61
C GLU A 472 -24.41 20.63 20.86
N LEU A 473 -23.58 19.58 20.83
CA LEU A 473 -22.14 19.72 21.05
C LEU A 473 -21.48 20.49 19.91
N LYS A 474 -21.83 20.22 18.64
CA LYS A 474 -21.31 20.96 17.49
C LYS A 474 -21.67 22.45 17.56
N GLU A 475 -22.90 22.79 17.93
CA GLU A 475 -23.33 24.19 18.11
C GLU A 475 -22.56 24.88 19.23
N LYS A 476 -22.50 24.27 20.42
CA LYS A 476 -21.75 24.81 21.57
C LYS A 476 -20.27 25.02 21.23
N SER A 477 -19.68 24.16 20.39
CA SER A 477 -18.28 24.28 20.02
C SER A 477 -17.93 25.55 19.24
N GLN A 478 -18.92 26.16 18.56
CA GLN A 478 -18.70 27.38 17.75
C GLN A 478 -18.38 28.61 18.61
N ASN A 479 -18.83 28.63 19.86
CA ASN A 479 -18.65 29.75 20.79
C ASN A 479 -17.40 29.59 21.69
N LEU A 480 -16.61 28.53 21.49
CA LEU A 480 -15.42 28.29 22.28
C LEU A 480 -14.28 29.26 21.91
N PRO A 481 -13.36 29.53 22.86
CA PRO A 481 -12.12 30.24 22.56
C PRO A 481 -11.39 29.64 21.36
N LEU A 482 -10.79 30.50 20.54
CA LEU A 482 -10.15 30.13 19.27
C LEU A 482 -9.24 28.90 19.38
N ALA A 483 -8.41 28.85 20.43
CA ALA A 483 -7.48 27.76 20.67
C ALA A 483 -8.18 26.40 20.90
N ILE A 484 -9.35 26.39 21.52
CA ILE A 484 -10.14 25.15 21.69
C ILE A 484 -10.90 24.84 20.40
N ARG A 485 -11.63 25.83 19.86
CA ARG A 485 -12.48 25.68 18.67
C ARG A 485 -11.72 25.18 17.45
N LEU A 486 -10.49 25.67 17.23
CA LEU A 486 -9.63 25.24 16.12
C LEU A 486 -8.53 24.27 16.55
N SER A 487 -8.54 23.81 17.80
CA SER A 487 -7.65 22.76 18.30
C SER A 487 -6.14 23.09 18.17
N HIS A 488 -5.72 24.18 18.82
CA HIS A 488 -4.32 24.61 18.95
C HIS A 488 -3.95 24.81 20.42
N PRO A 489 -2.66 24.72 20.80
CA PRO A 489 -2.19 25.14 22.12
C PRO A 489 -2.42 26.64 22.36
N ASP A 490 -2.72 27.01 23.61
CA ASP A 490 -2.94 28.43 23.97
C ASP A 490 -1.70 29.27 23.68
N LEU A 491 -0.51 28.73 23.98
CA LEU A 491 0.76 29.40 23.76
C LEU A 491 0.94 29.84 22.30
N LEU A 492 0.64 28.95 21.33
CA LEU A 492 0.76 29.29 19.91
C LEU A 492 -0.24 30.36 19.50
N VAL A 493 -1.51 30.20 19.90
CA VAL A 493 -2.57 31.17 19.55
C VAL A 493 -2.30 32.54 20.17
N GLN A 494 -1.81 32.60 21.41
CA GLN A 494 -1.44 33.85 22.07
C GLN A 494 -0.25 34.52 21.39
N ARG A 495 0.79 33.75 21.03
CA ARG A 495 1.96 34.27 20.32
C ARG A 495 1.59 34.82 18.94
N TRP A 496 0.84 34.05 18.16
CA TRP A 496 0.36 34.48 16.85
C TRP A 496 -0.61 35.65 16.96
N GLY A 497 -1.50 35.66 17.97
CA GLY A 497 -2.41 36.77 18.24
C GLY A 497 -1.66 38.08 18.48
N LYS A 498 -0.61 38.06 19.30
CA LYS A 498 0.25 39.22 19.56
C LYS A 498 1.01 39.67 18.30
N ARG A 499 1.43 38.74 17.44
CA ARG A 499 2.30 39.04 16.29
C ARG A 499 1.56 39.39 15.00
N PHE A 500 0.50 38.66 14.70
CA PHE A 500 -0.23 38.76 13.43
C PHE A 500 -1.62 39.41 13.59
N GLY A 501 -2.09 39.59 14.83
CA GLY A 501 -3.45 40.01 15.13
C GLY A 501 -4.45 38.87 15.10
N SER A 502 -5.65 39.11 15.64
CA SER A 502 -6.70 38.10 15.83
C SER A 502 -7.17 37.48 14.51
N LYS A 503 -7.52 38.30 13.51
CA LYS A 503 -8.05 37.84 12.21
C LYS A 503 -7.07 36.91 11.48
N LYS A 504 -5.80 37.31 11.37
CA LYS A 504 -4.77 36.49 10.70
C LYS A 504 -4.48 35.20 11.47
N THR A 505 -4.47 35.28 12.80
CA THR A 505 -4.29 34.10 13.66
C THR A 505 -5.42 33.09 13.46
N GLU A 506 -6.67 33.54 13.39
CA GLU A 506 -7.79 32.65 13.09
C GLU A 506 -7.66 32.02 11.70
N SER A 507 -7.33 32.79 10.66
CA SER A 507 -7.11 32.26 9.31
C SER A 507 -5.99 31.21 9.27
N LEU A 508 -4.88 31.44 9.97
CA LEU A 508 -3.79 30.48 10.11
C LEU A 508 -4.24 29.21 10.86
N CYS A 509 -5.03 29.35 11.93
CA CYS A 509 -5.57 28.20 12.66
C CYS A 509 -6.53 27.37 11.78
N LYS A 510 -7.37 28.03 10.97
CA LYS A 510 -8.25 27.36 9.99
C LYS A 510 -7.43 26.62 8.94
N TRP A 511 -6.44 27.29 8.36
CA TRP A 511 -5.48 26.69 7.41
C TRP A 511 -4.83 25.42 7.95
N ASN A 512 -4.34 25.48 9.18
CA ASN A 512 -3.69 24.37 9.86
C ASN A 512 -4.60 23.14 10.03
N ASN A 513 -5.91 23.29 9.89
CA ASN A 513 -6.87 22.18 10.00
C ASN A 513 -7.42 21.69 8.66
N ILE A 514 -7.06 22.34 7.55
CA ILE A 514 -7.43 21.87 6.20
C ILE A 514 -6.45 20.77 5.78
N PRO A 515 -6.91 19.56 5.37
CA PRO A 515 -6.06 18.55 4.77
C PRO A 515 -5.33 19.14 3.55
N ALA A 516 -4.00 19.02 3.52
CA ALA A 516 -3.22 19.57 2.42
C ALA A 516 -3.39 18.72 1.15
N LEU A 517 -3.63 19.38 0.01
CA LEU A 517 -3.58 18.73 -1.30
C LEU A 517 -2.16 18.22 -1.58
N VAL A 518 -2.09 17.17 -2.40
CA VAL A 518 -0.81 16.70 -2.93
C VAL A 518 -0.42 17.62 -4.08
N THR A 519 0.75 18.22 -3.97
CA THR A 519 1.32 19.09 -4.99
C THR A 519 2.53 18.41 -5.62
N ILE A 520 2.62 18.49 -6.94
CA ILE A 520 3.72 17.90 -7.71
C ILE A 520 4.42 18.96 -8.56
N HIS A 521 5.71 18.76 -8.76
CA HIS A 521 6.57 19.57 -9.61
C HIS A 521 7.04 18.70 -10.80
N PRO A 522 6.54 18.96 -12.02
CA PRO A 522 7.08 18.32 -13.23
C PRO A 522 8.57 18.62 -13.36
N ALA A 523 9.36 17.63 -13.77
CA ALA A 523 10.80 17.80 -14.02
C ALA A 523 10.99 18.65 -15.27
N VAL A 524 11.04 19.98 -15.12
CA VAL A 524 10.91 20.95 -16.21
C VAL A 524 11.96 20.81 -17.32
N ASN A 525 13.12 20.24 -16.99
CA ASN A 525 14.18 19.93 -17.96
C ASN A 525 13.87 18.71 -18.85
N ARG A 526 12.81 17.97 -18.55
CA ARG A 526 12.42 16.71 -19.22
C ARG A 526 11.02 16.75 -19.80
N ILE A 527 10.11 17.51 -19.18
CA ILE A 527 8.73 17.65 -19.63
C ILE A 527 8.18 19.01 -19.19
N SER A 528 7.47 19.70 -20.08
CA SER A 528 6.79 20.93 -19.70
C SER A 528 5.57 20.65 -18.81
N THR A 529 5.19 21.60 -17.95
CA THR A 529 4.01 21.45 -17.08
C THR A 529 2.71 21.28 -17.87
N SER A 530 2.60 21.92 -19.04
CA SER A 530 1.45 21.77 -19.95
C SER A 530 1.41 20.37 -20.57
N GLU A 531 2.52 19.88 -21.11
CA GLU A 531 2.62 18.52 -21.67
C GLU A 531 2.32 17.45 -20.60
N PHE A 532 2.86 17.63 -19.40
CA PHE A 532 2.59 16.70 -18.30
C PHE A 532 1.14 16.73 -17.83
N THR A 533 0.50 17.90 -17.87
CA THR A 533 -0.94 18.05 -17.59
C THR A 533 -1.78 17.24 -18.57
N GLU A 534 -1.49 17.31 -19.87
CA GLU A 534 -2.20 16.52 -20.88
C GLU A 534 -1.98 15.02 -20.69
N LYS A 535 -0.76 14.60 -20.32
CA LYS A 535 -0.45 13.21 -19.99
C LYS A 535 -1.28 12.68 -18.81
N LEU A 536 -1.51 13.50 -17.78
CA LEU A 536 -2.37 13.14 -16.65
C LEU A 536 -3.85 13.05 -17.06
N LYS A 537 -4.33 13.98 -17.91
CA LYS A 537 -5.72 13.96 -18.42
C LYS A 537 -6.02 12.69 -19.21
N GLN A 538 -5.07 12.19 -20.00
CA GLN A 538 -5.22 10.96 -20.78
C GLN A 538 -5.50 9.71 -19.93
N VAL A 539 -5.06 9.71 -18.65
CA VAL A 539 -5.35 8.63 -17.69
C VAL A 539 -6.51 8.97 -16.74
N GLY A 540 -7.32 9.97 -17.07
CA GLY A 540 -8.51 10.37 -16.31
C GLY A 540 -8.22 11.23 -15.08
N ILE A 541 -7.02 11.80 -14.97
CA ILE A 541 -6.63 12.65 -13.83
C ILE A 541 -6.61 14.09 -14.27
N ILE A 542 -7.40 14.93 -13.59
CA ILE A 542 -7.51 16.36 -13.90
C ILE A 542 -6.76 17.15 -12.83
N PRO A 543 -5.46 17.43 -13.02
CA PRO A 543 -4.73 18.30 -12.10
C PRO A 543 -5.17 19.77 -12.27
N LYS A 544 -4.99 20.57 -11.22
CA LYS A 544 -5.16 22.03 -11.28
C LYS A 544 -3.78 22.72 -11.21
N PRO A 545 -3.50 23.74 -12.04
CA PRO A 545 -2.30 24.56 -11.84
C PRO A 545 -2.30 25.20 -10.46
N HIS A 546 -1.14 25.25 -9.81
CA HIS A 546 -1.01 25.91 -8.51
C HIS A 546 -1.22 27.43 -8.66
N PRO A 547 -2.01 28.09 -7.79
CA PRO A 547 -2.41 29.49 -7.99
C PRO A 547 -1.25 30.50 -8.02
N PHE A 548 -0.12 30.19 -7.38
CA PHE A 548 1.05 31.08 -7.33
C PHE A 548 2.21 30.65 -8.25
N TYR A 549 2.24 29.38 -8.66
CA TYR A 549 3.28 28.84 -9.53
C TYR A 549 2.64 27.94 -10.60
N PRO A 550 1.73 28.49 -11.44
CA PRO A 550 0.91 27.69 -12.35
C PRO A 550 1.74 26.95 -13.40
N ASP A 551 2.88 27.50 -13.78
CA ASP A 551 3.77 26.93 -14.79
C ASP A 551 4.76 25.90 -14.24
N LEU A 552 4.85 25.75 -12.92
CA LEU A 552 5.85 24.88 -12.27
C LEU A 552 5.20 23.82 -11.37
N PHE A 553 3.97 24.01 -10.92
CA PHE A 553 3.35 23.11 -9.95
C PHE A 553 1.89 22.79 -10.31
N LEU A 554 1.54 21.54 -10.05
CA LEU A 554 0.19 21.01 -10.21
C LEU A 554 -0.34 20.49 -8.87
N GLU A 555 -1.57 20.84 -8.55
CA GLU A 555 -2.35 20.27 -7.46
C GLU A 555 -3.15 19.07 -7.96
N LEU A 556 -3.00 17.94 -7.29
CA LEU A 556 -3.71 16.70 -7.63
C LEU A 556 -5.03 16.59 -6.84
N PRO A 557 -6.06 15.96 -7.44
CA PRO A 557 -7.26 15.56 -6.71
C PRO A 557 -6.96 14.65 -5.50
N HIS A 558 -7.90 14.59 -4.56
CA HIS A 558 -7.81 13.65 -3.44
C HIS A 558 -7.93 12.18 -3.89
N GLY A 559 -7.37 11.26 -3.11
CA GLY A 559 -7.50 9.82 -3.33
C GLY A 559 -6.55 9.22 -4.39
N ILE A 560 -5.69 10.04 -5.00
CA ILE A 560 -4.75 9.60 -6.03
C ILE A 560 -3.56 8.86 -5.40
N LYS A 561 -3.27 7.66 -5.90
CA LYS A 561 -2.04 6.92 -5.57
C LYS A 561 -0.88 7.44 -6.42
N ILE A 562 -0.02 8.25 -5.80
CA ILE A 562 1.07 8.95 -6.51
C ILE A 562 2.05 7.99 -7.20
N HIS A 563 2.32 6.85 -6.60
CA HIS A 563 3.24 5.84 -7.15
C HIS A 563 2.72 5.18 -8.42
N ASP A 564 1.41 5.18 -8.64
CA ASP A 564 0.76 4.59 -9.82
C ASP A 564 0.63 5.62 -10.96
N LEU A 565 0.97 6.89 -10.72
CA LEU A 565 0.85 7.94 -11.72
C LEU A 565 1.84 7.72 -12.88
N PRO A 566 1.39 7.91 -14.14
CA PRO A 566 2.28 7.85 -15.28
C PRO A 566 3.39 8.90 -15.12
N GLY A 567 4.63 8.47 -15.28
CA GLY A 567 5.81 9.33 -15.09
C GLY A 567 6.42 9.34 -13.69
N TYR A 568 5.81 8.70 -12.68
CA TYR A 568 6.41 8.63 -11.34
C TYR A 568 7.74 7.86 -11.37
N LEU A 569 7.70 6.60 -11.85
CA LEU A 569 8.89 5.72 -11.96
C LEU A 569 9.91 6.27 -12.96
N ASP A 570 9.45 6.96 -14.00
CA ASP A 570 10.32 7.57 -15.02
C ASP A 570 11.02 8.85 -14.53
N GLY A 571 10.66 9.34 -13.34
CA GLY A 571 11.20 10.57 -12.77
C GLY A 571 10.76 11.84 -13.51
N LEU A 572 9.52 11.87 -13.99
CA LEU A 572 8.96 13.03 -14.69
C LEU A 572 8.40 14.08 -13.73
N PHE A 573 8.27 13.78 -12.44
CA PHE A 573 7.87 14.76 -11.43
C PHE A 573 8.34 14.37 -10.03
N SER A 574 8.36 15.36 -9.14
CA SER A 574 8.61 15.20 -7.70
C SER A 574 7.42 15.68 -6.87
N ILE A 575 7.28 15.16 -5.65
CA ILE A 575 6.22 15.56 -4.70
C ILE A 575 6.82 16.57 -3.73
N GLN A 576 6.35 17.81 -3.76
CA GLN A 576 6.82 18.85 -2.84
C GLN A 576 5.86 20.05 -2.83
N ASP A 577 5.85 20.80 -1.72
CA ASP A 577 5.09 22.04 -1.61
C ASP A 577 5.79 23.17 -2.40
N PRO A 578 5.07 24.05 -3.10
CA PRO A 578 5.69 25.11 -3.91
C PRO A 578 6.49 26.13 -3.10
N SER A 579 6.29 26.20 -1.77
CA SER A 579 7.12 27.01 -0.88
C SER A 579 8.61 26.65 -0.94
N THR A 580 8.98 25.45 -1.41
CA THR A 580 10.40 25.07 -1.57
C THR A 580 11.13 25.96 -2.57
N MET A 581 10.44 26.53 -3.58
CA MET A 581 11.02 27.44 -4.57
C MET A 581 11.63 28.68 -3.95
N MET A 582 11.04 29.20 -2.87
CA MET A 582 11.49 30.45 -2.24
C MET A 582 12.96 30.42 -1.81
N ALA A 583 13.41 29.29 -1.26
CA ALA A 583 14.81 29.11 -0.87
C ALA A 583 15.72 28.94 -2.10
N ILE A 584 15.25 28.23 -3.12
CA ILE A 584 16.02 27.96 -4.34
C ILE A 584 16.19 29.23 -5.19
N ASP A 585 15.15 30.05 -5.30
CA ASP A 585 15.19 31.32 -6.01
C ASP A 585 16.15 32.32 -5.34
N LEU A 586 16.24 32.31 -4.00
CA LEU A 586 17.24 33.09 -3.28
C LEU A 586 18.67 32.55 -3.47
N LEU A 587 18.83 31.22 -3.49
CA LEU A 587 20.14 30.58 -3.65
C LEU A 587 20.71 30.84 -5.05
N ASN A 588 19.80 30.85 -6.04
CA ASN A 588 20.08 31.10 -7.45
C ASN A 588 21.30 30.33 -7.99
N PRO A 589 21.31 28.96 -7.90
CA PRO A 589 22.41 28.16 -8.44
C PRO A 589 22.56 28.38 -9.94
N LYS A 590 23.81 28.44 -10.41
CA LYS A 590 24.15 28.61 -11.83
C LYS A 590 24.87 27.37 -12.37
N PRO A 591 24.72 27.06 -13.68
CA PRO A 591 25.53 26.05 -14.33
C PRO A 591 27.03 26.22 -14.01
N GLY A 592 27.67 25.14 -13.58
CA GLY A 592 29.09 25.14 -13.17
C GLY A 592 29.34 25.36 -11.67
N ASP A 593 28.35 25.81 -10.88
CA ASP A 593 28.52 26.01 -9.44
C ASP A 593 28.83 24.69 -8.70
N THR A 594 29.65 24.79 -7.65
CA THR A 594 29.79 23.76 -6.61
C THR A 594 28.83 24.10 -5.47
N VAL A 595 27.81 23.26 -5.29
CA VAL A 595 26.67 23.49 -4.37
C VAL A 595 26.59 22.40 -3.31
N LEU A 596 26.38 22.82 -2.06
CA LEU A 596 26.02 21.95 -0.94
C LEU A 596 24.56 22.15 -0.55
N ASP A 597 23.76 21.08 -0.56
CA ASP A 597 22.46 21.00 0.09
C ASP A 597 22.63 20.32 1.45
N ALA A 598 22.64 21.12 2.52
CA ALA A 598 22.78 20.65 3.89
C ALA A 598 21.40 20.40 4.52
N CYS A 599 21.25 19.24 5.18
CA CYS A 599 19.98 18.72 5.68
C CYS A 599 18.98 18.37 4.56
N ALA A 600 19.49 17.73 3.51
CA ALA A 600 18.85 17.61 2.21
C ALA A 600 17.61 16.69 2.17
N ALA A 601 17.47 15.72 3.07
CA ALA A 601 16.44 14.71 2.92
C ALA A 601 15.03 15.29 3.17
N PRO A 602 13.99 14.93 2.39
CA PRO A 602 13.94 13.81 1.44
C PRO A 602 14.36 14.15 -0.01
N GLY A 603 14.90 15.34 -0.28
CA GLY A 603 15.50 15.68 -1.57
C GLY A 603 14.73 16.61 -2.49
N GLY A 604 13.58 17.15 -2.07
CA GLY A 604 12.78 18.07 -2.92
C GLY A 604 13.59 19.30 -3.35
N LYS A 605 14.30 19.94 -2.41
CA LYS A 605 15.18 21.08 -2.70
C LYS A 605 16.42 20.68 -3.50
N THR A 606 17.02 19.52 -3.21
CA THR A 606 18.12 18.94 -4.01
C THR A 606 17.72 18.80 -5.48
N ILE A 607 16.49 18.35 -5.74
CA ILE A 607 15.96 18.19 -7.11
C ILE A 607 15.93 19.54 -7.83
N LEU A 608 15.37 20.56 -7.19
CA LEU A 608 15.28 21.91 -7.75
C LEU A 608 16.65 22.56 -7.96
N ILE A 609 17.62 22.31 -7.07
CA ILE A 609 19.01 22.77 -7.26
C ILE A 609 19.60 22.14 -8.52
N ALA A 610 19.49 20.81 -8.66
CA ALA A 610 20.04 20.11 -9.81
C ALA A 610 19.46 20.60 -11.14
N GLU A 611 18.16 20.92 -11.15
CA GLU A 611 17.50 21.48 -12.34
C GLU A 611 18.11 22.82 -12.75
N ARG A 612 18.43 23.70 -11.79
CA ARG A 612 19.09 25.01 -12.03
C ARG A 612 20.54 24.87 -12.46
N LEU A 613 21.22 23.82 -12.00
CA LEU A 613 22.59 23.49 -12.42
C LEU A 613 22.66 22.93 -13.85
N ALA A 614 21.53 22.56 -14.45
CA ALA A 614 21.45 21.98 -15.80
C ALA A 614 22.42 20.79 -16.00
N ASN A 615 22.59 19.94 -14.97
CA ASN A 615 23.53 18.81 -14.92
C ASN A 615 25.02 19.20 -15.09
N THR A 616 25.40 20.43 -14.76
CA THR A 616 26.79 20.90 -14.76
C THR A 616 27.24 21.30 -13.36
N GLY A 617 28.54 21.45 -13.13
CA GLY A 617 29.08 21.75 -11.80
C GLY A 617 29.07 20.53 -10.87
N LYS A 618 29.03 20.77 -9.55
CA LYS A 618 29.04 19.71 -8.53
C LYS A 618 27.94 19.93 -7.51
N LEU A 619 27.05 18.96 -7.33
CA LEU A 619 26.02 18.97 -6.28
C LEU A 619 26.32 17.91 -5.22
N ILE A 620 26.45 18.34 -3.97
CA ILE A 620 26.57 17.45 -2.81
C ILE A 620 25.33 17.62 -1.94
N ALA A 621 24.67 16.53 -1.58
CA ALA A 621 23.51 16.52 -0.69
C ALA A 621 23.83 15.72 0.58
N MET A 622 23.65 16.35 1.74
CA MET A 622 24.03 15.79 3.04
C MET A 622 22.85 15.73 4.00
N ASP A 623 22.65 14.59 4.65
CA ASP A 623 21.70 14.44 5.76
C ASP A 623 22.26 13.52 6.86
N PHE A 624 21.91 13.80 8.11
CA PHE A 624 22.39 13.04 9.27
C PHE A 624 21.72 11.67 9.39
N ASP A 625 20.43 11.57 9.01
CA ASP A 625 19.65 10.35 9.24
C ASP A 625 19.76 9.40 8.04
N ASN A 626 20.35 8.22 8.27
CA ASN A 626 20.55 7.23 7.22
C ASN A 626 19.25 6.72 6.57
N ASN A 627 18.13 6.68 7.30
CA ASN A 627 16.84 6.28 6.73
C ASN A 627 16.27 7.40 5.85
N ARG A 628 16.38 8.66 6.27
CA ARG A 628 16.00 9.81 5.43
C ARG A 628 16.91 9.93 4.21
N LEU A 629 18.21 9.61 4.35
CA LEU A 629 19.16 9.58 3.24
C LEU A 629 18.81 8.49 2.20
N LYS A 630 18.25 7.35 2.61
CA LYS A 630 17.73 6.35 1.64
C LYS A 630 16.61 6.93 0.79
N ILE A 631 15.68 7.67 1.38
CA ILE A 631 14.58 8.34 0.66
C ILE A 631 15.15 9.40 -0.30
N LEU A 632 16.13 10.19 0.14
CA LEU A 632 16.86 11.13 -0.71
C LEU A 632 17.48 10.40 -1.91
N ASN A 633 18.18 9.30 -1.68
CA ASN A 633 18.83 8.50 -2.71
C ASN A 633 17.84 7.89 -3.70
N GLU A 634 16.70 7.38 -3.24
CA GLU A 634 15.62 6.90 -4.09
C GLU A 634 15.07 8.01 -4.99
N ASN A 635 14.84 9.20 -4.43
CA ASN A 635 14.36 10.35 -5.19
C ASN A 635 15.38 10.85 -6.21
N VAL A 636 16.64 11.02 -5.83
CA VAL A 636 17.73 11.45 -6.72
C VAL A 636 17.92 10.47 -7.88
N LYS A 637 17.92 9.16 -7.59
CA LYS A 637 18.02 8.12 -8.63
C LYS A 637 16.81 8.11 -9.56
N ARG A 638 15.58 8.15 -9.01
CA ARG A 638 14.34 8.17 -9.78
C ARG A 638 14.29 9.38 -10.71
N MET A 639 14.65 10.55 -10.19
CA MET A 639 14.70 11.81 -10.95
C MET A 639 15.92 11.92 -11.88
N LYS A 640 16.84 10.95 -11.86
CA LYS A 640 18.07 10.89 -12.68
C LYS A 640 19.00 12.08 -12.44
N ILE A 641 19.21 12.43 -11.17
CA ILE A 641 19.96 13.61 -10.76
C ILE A 641 21.41 13.23 -10.40
N PRO A 642 22.42 13.90 -10.97
CA PRO A 642 23.81 13.67 -10.62
C PRO A 642 24.19 14.42 -9.34
N ALA A 643 23.86 13.85 -8.18
CA ALA A 643 24.24 14.38 -6.86
C ALA A 643 25.07 13.38 -6.04
N GLU A 644 26.13 13.87 -5.40
CA GLU A 644 26.92 13.10 -4.41
C GLU A 644 26.18 13.10 -3.07
N LEU A 645 25.92 11.92 -2.49
CA LEU A 645 25.13 11.80 -1.27
C LEU A 645 26.02 11.44 -0.08
N ILE A 646 25.92 12.21 1.01
CA ILE A 646 26.75 12.03 2.21
C ILE A 646 25.87 11.89 3.46
N CYS A 647 26.08 10.80 4.21
CA CYS A 647 25.45 10.62 5.52
C CYS A 647 26.31 11.27 6.59
N ALA A 648 25.90 12.45 7.08
CA ALA A 648 26.70 13.18 8.05
C ALA A 648 25.93 14.25 8.84
N ASP A 649 26.47 14.58 10.02
CA ASP A 649 25.98 15.64 10.90
C ASP A 649 26.44 17.01 10.39
N ALA A 650 25.49 17.87 10.02
CA ALA A 650 25.76 19.21 9.50
C ALA A 650 26.43 20.14 10.53
N THR A 651 26.35 19.85 11.84
CA THR A 651 27.10 20.59 12.86
C THR A 651 28.61 20.31 12.81
N LYS A 652 29.03 19.30 12.05
CA LYS A 652 30.42 18.88 11.85
C LYS A 652 30.87 19.05 10.40
N ALA A 653 30.10 19.75 9.57
CA ALA A 653 30.36 19.89 8.13
C ALA A 653 31.79 20.40 7.83
N LYS A 654 32.32 21.31 8.65
CA LYS A 654 33.69 21.83 8.52
C LYS A 654 34.76 20.72 8.55
N LEU A 655 34.57 19.72 9.41
CA LEU A 655 35.50 18.60 9.55
C LEU A 655 35.39 17.62 8.38
N ILE A 656 34.17 17.42 7.88
CA ILE A 656 33.87 16.48 6.79
C ILE A 656 34.40 17.00 5.46
N PHE A 657 34.21 18.30 5.18
CA PHE A 657 34.59 18.93 3.92
C PHE A 657 35.90 19.72 4.04
N LYS A 658 36.86 19.21 4.81
CA LYS A 658 38.13 19.89 5.05
C LYS A 658 38.84 20.21 3.73
N GLY A 659 39.11 21.49 3.49
CA GLY A 659 39.79 21.97 2.27
C GLY A 659 38.88 22.14 1.05
N ILE A 660 37.57 21.96 1.19
CA ILE A 660 36.57 22.19 0.14
C ILE A 660 35.85 23.50 0.42
N SER A 661 35.58 24.27 -0.63
CA SER A 661 34.74 25.46 -0.58
C SER A 661 33.61 25.36 -1.60
N PHE A 662 32.45 25.91 -1.25
CA PHE A 662 31.24 25.88 -2.08
C PHE A 662 30.90 27.29 -2.55
N ASN A 663 30.52 27.42 -3.83
CA ASN A 663 30.00 28.68 -4.37
C ASN A 663 28.67 29.03 -3.70
N LYS A 664 27.84 28.00 -3.48
CA LYS A 664 26.48 28.10 -2.94
C LYS A 664 26.26 27.04 -1.87
N ILE A 665 25.67 27.40 -0.73
CA ILE A 665 25.23 26.46 0.29
C ILE A 665 23.75 26.70 0.59
N LEU A 666 22.93 25.67 0.51
CA LEU A 666 21.59 25.67 1.09
C LEU A 666 21.64 24.99 2.47
N ALA A 667 21.08 25.65 3.48
CA ALA A 667 20.92 25.11 4.82
C ALA A 667 19.42 25.06 5.16
N ASP A 668 18.75 23.97 4.77
CA ASP A 668 17.35 23.71 5.12
C ASP A 668 17.25 23.07 6.50
N VAL A 669 17.55 23.88 7.52
CA VAL A 669 17.83 23.38 8.87
C VAL A 669 16.59 22.78 9.55
N PRO A 670 16.76 21.80 10.46
CA PRO A 670 15.65 21.33 11.27
C PRO A 670 15.04 22.48 12.10
N CYS A 671 13.72 22.50 12.21
CA CYS A 671 12.96 23.58 12.86
C CYS A 671 11.72 23.07 13.60
N THR A 672 10.95 23.96 14.22
CA THR A 672 9.72 23.60 14.96
C THR A 672 8.57 23.12 14.06
N ASN A 673 8.66 23.26 12.73
CA ASN A 673 7.63 22.88 11.76
C ASN A 673 6.29 23.64 11.92
N THR A 674 6.29 24.82 12.55
CA THR A 674 5.06 25.60 12.79
C THR A 674 4.40 26.10 11.49
N GLY A 675 5.15 26.18 10.38
CA GLY A 675 4.63 26.55 9.06
C GLY A 675 3.95 25.42 8.28
N VAL A 676 4.17 24.16 8.66
CA VAL A 676 3.67 22.97 7.93
C VAL A 676 2.66 22.17 8.76
N ILE A 677 2.03 22.79 9.76
CA ILE A 677 1.12 22.12 10.70
C ILE A 677 -0.03 21.39 9.99
N ARG A 678 -0.53 21.88 8.85
CA ARG A 678 -1.58 21.19 8.08
C ARG A 678 -1.16 19.81 7.56
N ARG A 679 0.13 19.66 7.22
CA ARG A 679 0.77 18.40 6.76
C ARG A 679 1.31 17.57 7.93
N ARG A 680 1.73 18.24 9.01
CA ARG A 680 2.28 17.64 10.24
C ARG A 680 1.47 18.09 11.45
N PRO A 681 0.28 17.52 11.70
CA PRO A 681 -0.60 17.98 12.78
C PRO A 681 0.05 17.84 14.17
N ASP A 682 0.99 16.92 14.34
CA ASP A 682 1.78 16.72 15.57
C ASP A 682 2.60 17.93 16.00
N ALA A 683 3.07 18.73 15.03
CA ALA A 683 4.03 19.81 15.29
C ALA A 683 3.49 20.81 16.32
N ARG A 684 2.18 21.08 16.30
CA ARG A 684 1.54 21.98 17.26
C ARG A 684 1.59 21.45 18.70
N TRP A 685 1.61 20.14 18.92
CA TRP A 685 1.61 19.53 20.27
C TRP A 685 3.01 19.29 20.83
N ASN A 686 4.02 19.25 19.96
CA ASN A 686 5.42 19.15 20.34
C ASN A 686 6.06 20.53 20.62
N PHE A 687 5.36 21.61 20.27
CA PHE A 687 5.83 22.97 20.48
C PHE A 687 5.92 23.34 21.97
N SER A 688 7.08 23.85 22.37
CA SER A 688 7.32 24.54 23.64
C SER A 688 8.47 25.54 23.47
N ILE A 689 8.58 26.51 24.38
CA ILE A 689 9.68 27.49 24.36
C ILE A 689 11.03 26.77 24.52
N GLN A 690 11.12 25.82 25.45
CA GLN A 690 12.34 25.06 25.70
C GLN A 690 12.75 24.23 24.47
N HIS A 691 11.79 23.63 23.76
CA HIS A 691 12.07 22.89 22.53
C HIS A 691 12.59 23.82 21.42
N MET A 692 11.97 25.00 21.26
CA MET A 692 12.43 26.01 20.31
C MET A 692 13.85 26.48 20.62
N GLU A 693 14.18 26.75 21.89
CA GLU A 693 15.53 27.14 22.30
C GLU A 693 16.58 26.07 21.97
N LYS A 694 16.25 24.78 22.18
CA LYS A 694 17.13 23.67 21.78
C LYS A 694 17.36 23.64 20.27
N ILE A 695 16.29 23.83 19.49
CA ILE A 695 16.37 23.89 18.03
C ILE A 695 17.24 25.08 17.58
N ILE A 696 17.04 26.26 18.15
CA ILE A 696 17.83 27.47 17.82
C ILE A 696 19.32 27.26 18.08
N LYS A 697 19.70 26.57 19.16
CA LYS A 697 21.11 26.22 19.43
C LYS A 697 21.68 25.34 18.32
N MET A 698 20.94 24.33 17.89
CA MET A 698 21.34 23.45 16.78
C MET A 698 21.43 24.19 15.44
N GLN A 699 20.47 25.07 15.15
CA GLN A 699 20.46 25.90 13.94
C GLN A 699 21.70 26.81 13.87
N ASN A 700 22.07 27.44 14.99
CA ASN A 700 23.32 28.20 15.08
C ASN A 700 24.55 27.32 14.84
N ALA A 701 24.64 26.15 15.49
CA ALA A 701 25.78 25.24 15.31
C ALA A 701 25.95 24.78 13.85
N ILE A 702 24.84 24.52 13.15
CA ILE A 702 24.86 24.20 11.72
C ILE A 702 25.35 25.40 10.91
N LEU A 703 24.80 26.59 11.14
CA LEU A 703 25.23 27.81 10.44
C LEU A 703 26.73 28.09 10.65
N ASP A 704 27.21 28.01 11.88
CA ASP A 704 28.61 28.23 12.24
C ASP A 704 29.51 27.23 11.49
N SER A 705 29.13 25.94 11.47
CA SER A 705 29.91 24.92 10.75
C SER A 705 29.88 25.08 9.23
N LEU A 706 28.81 25.63 8.65
CA LEU A 706 28.68 25.80 7.19
C LEU A 706 29.36 27.09 6.70
N ALA A 707 29.42 28.14 7.53
CA ALA A 707 30.00 29.44 7.18
C ALA A 707 31.47 29.35 6.72
N ASP A 708 32.23 28.43 7.33
CA ASP A 708 33.63 28.15 6.98
C ASP A 708 33.79 27.53 5.59
N LEU A 709 32.75 26.86 5.08
CA LEU A 709 32.76 26.18 3.78
C LEU A 709 32.30 27.09 2.63
N VAL A 710 31.79 28.28 2.92
CA VAL A 710 31.38 29.24 1.88
C VAL A 710 32.65 29.86 1.27
N ALA A 711 32.77 29.77 -0.06
CA ALA A 711 33.87 30.39 -0.80
C ALA A 711 33.88 31.92 -0.64
N SER A 712 35.00 32.58 -0.92
CA SER A 712 35.04 34.05 -1.04
C SER A 712 34.05 34.51 -2.12
N ASN A 713 33.21 35.49 -1.80
CA ASN A 713 32.08 35.91 -2.63
C ASN A 713 31.03 34.80 -2.91
N GLY A 714 31.07 33.69 -2.18
CA GLY A 714 30.02 32.67 -2.15
C GLY A 714 28.84 33.08 -1.27
N SER A 715 27.74 32.36 -1.39
CA SER A 715 26.52 32.65 -0.64
C SER A 715 25.94 31.42 0.06
N LEU A 716 25.35 31.66 1.24
CA LEU A 716 24.62 30.67 2.03
C LEU A 716 23.16 31.09 2.12
N VAL A 717 22.23 30.20 1.80
CA VAL A 717 20.80 30.39 2.07
C VAL A 717 20.41 29.57 3.28
N TYR A 718 20.01 30.25 4.35
CA TYR A 718 19.34 29.64 5.49
C TYR A 718 17.86 29.48 5.21
N SER A 719 17.27 28.32 5.48
CA SER A 719 15.85 28.04 5.25
C SER A 719 15.22 27.26 6.41
N THR A 720 13.97 27.59 6.74
CA THR A 720 13.13 26.80 7.65
C THR A 720 11.69 26.71 7.15
N CYS A 721 10.95 25.70 7.61
CA CYS A 721 9.49 25.64 7.52
C CYS A 721 8.80 26.05 8.83
N SER A 722 9.44 26.94 9.60
CA SER A 722 8.87 27.58 10.79
C SER A 722 8.35 28.97 10.46
N ILE A 723 7.28 29.39 11.12
CA ILE A 723 6.79 30.77 11.07
C ILE A 723 7.24 31.59 12.29
N GLU A 724 8.00 31.02 13.23
CA GLU A 724 8.45 31.69 14.45
C GLU A 724 9.65 32.62 14.17
N ALA A 725 9.63 33.84 14.72
CA ALA A 725 10.63 34.86 14.38
C ALA A 725 12.01 34.50 14.95
N GLU A 726 12.01 33.84 16.10
CA GLU A 726 13.16 33.43 16.89
C GLU A 726 14.02 32.37 16.20
N GLU A 727 13.43 31.55 15.33
CA GLU A 727 14.13 30.59 14.47
C GLU A 727 14.53 31.21 13.12
N ASN A 728 14.01 32.39 12.80
CA ASN A 728 14.06 32.98 11.46
C ASN A 728 14.85 34.30 11.48
N ILE A 729 14.19 35.42 11.21
CA ILE A 729 14.85 36.71 11.04
C ILE A 729 15.60 37.17 12.29
N LEU A 730 15.12 36.85 13.50
CA LEU A 730 15.81 37.23 14.74
C LEU A 730 17.08 36.41 14.94
N LEU A 731 17.06 35.12 14.60
CA LEU A 731 18.25 34.26 14.62
C LEU A 731 19.30 34.81 13.66
N ILE A 732 18.91 35.06 12.42
CA ILE A 732 19.83 35.50 11.36
C ILE A 732 20.46 36.85 11.68
N ARG A 733 19.67 37.82 12.17
CA ARG A 733 20.22 39.13 12.59
C ARG A 733 21.25 38.98 13.72
N LYS A 734 20.96 38.17 14.73
CA LYS A 734 21.90 37.89 15.83
C LYS A 734 23.14 37.14 15.34
N TRP A 735 22.98 36.25 14.37
CA TRP A 735 24.08 35.48 13.80
C TRP A 735 25.03 36.37 12.97
N CYS A 736 24.51 37.21 12.07
CA CYS A 736 25.31 38.16 11.29
C CYS A 736 26.03 39.18 12.16
N ALA A 737 25.42 39.61 13.28
CA ALA A 737 26.09 40.53 14.22
C ALA A 737 27.36 39.92 14.85
N ARG A 738 27.46 38.58 14.93
CA ARG A 738 28.64 37.85 15.44
C ARG A 738 29.62 37.41 14.34
N HIS A 739 29.20 37.43 13.07
CA HIS A 739 29.98 36.97 11.92
C HIS A 739 30.16 38.13 10.94
N HIS A 740 31.12 39.01 11.22
CA HIS A 740 31.31 40.27 10.49
C HIS A 740 31.65 40.09 9.00
N ASN A 741 32.15 38.92 8.60
CA ASN A 741 32.40 38.57 7.21
C ASN A 741 31.15 38.11 6.45
N PHE A 742 29.98 38.08 7.08
CA PHE A 742 28.69 37.77 6.44
C PHE A 742 27.69 38.92 6.57
N LYS A 743 26.98 39.19 5.46
CA LYS A 743 25.85 40.14 5.45
C LYS A 743 24.57 39.45 5.02
N LEU A 744 23.47 39.78 5.69
CA LEU A 744 22.13 39.48 5.21
C LEU A 744 21.80 40.37 4.00
N ILE A 745 21.65 39.77 2.82
CA ILE A 745 21.33 40.47 1.58
C ILE A 745 19.83 40.64 1.42
N LYS A 746 19.09 39.54 1.55
CA LYS A 746 17.66 39.47 1.32
C LYS A 746 17.08 38.31 2.12
N PHE A 747 15.83 38.45 2.54
CA PHE A 747 15.06 37.32 3.05
C PHE A 747 13.66 37.34 2.46
N VAL A 748 13.02 36.17 2.44
CA VAL A 748 11.60 36.02 2.12
C VAL A 748 10.91 35.18 3.18
N SER A 749 9.60 35.39 3.35
CA SER A 749 8.79 34.61 4.27
C SER A 749 7.37 34.44 3.75
N ASN A 750 6.81 33.24 3.86
CA ASN A 750 5.40 32.96 3.64
C ASN A 750 4.72 32.61 4.96
N ILE A 751 3.59 33.25 5.28
CA ILE A 751 2.76 32.92 6.43
C ILE A 751 1.42 32.42 5.90
N PRO A 752 1.04 31.15 6.13
CA PRO A 752 -0.20 30.62 5.60
C PRO A 752 -1.44 31.34 6.17
N PRO A 753 -2.56 31.39 5.44
CA PRO A 753 -2.82 30.75 4.13
C PRO A 753 -2.33 31.56 2.91
N ALA A 754 -1.46 32.57 3.10
CA ALA A 754 -1.01 33.39 1.98
C ALA A 754 -0.42 32.54 0.85
N ASN A 755 -0.76 32.92 -0.39
CA ASN A 755 -0.29 32.29 -1.62
C ASN A 755 -0.60 30.78 -1.76
N SER A 756 -1.51 30.24 -0.94
CA SER A 756 -1.88 28.81 -0.90
C SER A 756 -0.72 27.84 -0.61
N MET A 757 0.37 28.33 -0.05
CA MET A 757 1.58 27.56 0.25
C MET A 757 1.78 27.33 1.75
N ASP A 758 2.61 26.35 2.10
CA ASP A 758 3.06 26.18 3.48
C ASP A 758 3.92 27.37 3.96
N GLY A 759 4.10 27.44 5.29
CA GLY A 759 4.94 28.45 5.90
C GLY A 759 6.41 28.14 5.65
N VAL A 760 7.13 29.14 5.16
CA VAL A 760 8.57 29.05 4.87
C VAL A 760 9.24 30.37 5.22
N PHE A 761 10.50 30.30 5.64
CA PHE A 761 11.41 31.43 5.73
C PHE A 761 12.71 31.06 5.04
N ALA A 762 13.26 31.97 4.23
CA ALA A 762 14.58 31.82 3.65
C ALA A 762 15.36 33.13 3.68
N ALA A 763 16.65 33.08 3.98
CA ALA A 763 17.53 34.25 4.10
C ALA A 763 18.86 34.00 3.36
N LEU A 764 19.18 34.90 2.43
CA LEU A 764 20.42 34.91 1.67
C LEU A 764 21.52 35.68 2.43
N LEU A 765 22.57 34.96 2.78
CA LEU A 765 23.77 35.47 3.44
C LEU A 765 24.93 35.44 2.44
N GLN A 766 25.63 36.55 2.31
CA GLN A 766 26.78 36.68 1.42
C GLN A 766 28.05 36.78 2.24
N LYS A 767 29.07 36.01 1.88
CA LYS A 767 30.42 36.12 2.47
C LYS A 767 31.21 37.18 1.72
N TYR A 768 31.85 38.07 2.46
CA TYR A 768 32.79 39.07 1.96
C TYR A 768 34.20 38.68 2.38
N GLY A 769 35.16 38.97 1.50
CA GLY A 769 36.59 38.75 1.73
C GLY A 769 37.15 39.65 2.82
#